data_AF-A0A955J9J0-F1
#
_entry.id   AF-A0A955J9J0-F1
#
_cell.length_a   1.000
_cell.length_b   1.000
_cell.length_c   1.000
_cell.angle_alpha   90.00
_cell.angle_beta   90.00
_cell.angle_gamma   90.00
#
_symmetry.space_group_name_H-M   'P 1'
#
loop_
_entity.id
_entity.type
_entity.pdbx_description
1 polymer ?
#
loop_
_entity_poly.entity_id
_entity_poly.type
_entity_poly.pdbx_seq_one_letter_code
_entity_poly.pdbx_strand_id
1 'polypeptide(L)'
;MPQRPDLPPRRGFAALCRTVAIAVVGILVACGGGGEAKSGLGGPDGYRPPPPLPPVDGIVPTALEGLTAWPGETGVVRLTFTAPADQGAIEAYEVRVSPAHLSPDPASARYAGSAPTASFRGGKRTPGSLETLEVLGLEPGRTLQFAVRVKFASGFGPFSHGVGGRVPGALVGPTGTATVISAPGAISSPGLYRLDRDITAPGTAITINAKGVTLDLAGHTITYGTAGEASKPGIVCEFQYGNGLTWIHGGSIRQGAAGASSPAVQFRGGHDIRFSALDVDLVGPDCSGLVIFDQPSGDVRIDHCKVATHTEVVVDRHYPGVSAIWLGGITHACEIDQNLITASPQWGIYVQGNTTNGAFRIHHNRIQGTRSAVANAYMIGVYKPDADVYENLLDGESRGVHIDGQDASGVRCELHDNRIRAQDRPNAEYPVHWAHGVRLETATDAHVYHNDVLVTADADHSEALALSISMDAARGVQVHGNLFHATSTHAPFKAKAYVWAGGASSAPADLEVRHNVFQATDVLLQREWDSSHGGPTRDNVWMRDIAQGPGKPLLFERIDVSDIVPSSGHRLIDELTAESMDSITEWANPAAWRSERWFTLRLVVKDASGTAIEGAEVTIDDREGARVASGTSDSEGVVDALVLARVASNGPAFDPRGPFAIQVTHAAGTYSGAHDVLGRTAVLVTLG
;
A
#
# COMPACT_ATOMS: atom_id res chain seq x y z
N MET A 1 -17.69 26.83 -14.49
CA MET A 1 -17.27 25.95 -13.38
C MET A 1 -16.99 26.83 -12.17
N PRO A 2 -17.62 26.62 -11.00
CA PRO A 2 -17.26 27.37 -9.81
C PRO A 2 -15.97 26.78 -9.20
N GLN A 3 -15.11 27.66 -8.70
CA GLN A 3 -13.87 27.32 -8.00
C GLN A 3 -14.18 26.52 -6.71
N ARG A 4 -13.49 25.38 -6.53
CA ARG A 4 -13.52 24.60 -5.28
C ARG A 4 -12.86 25.40 -4.14
N PRO A 5 -13.35 25.31 -2.89
CA PRO A 5 -12.68 25.90 -1.74
C PRO A 5 -11.48 25.05 -1.30
N ASP A 6 -10.35 25.70 -1.04
CA ASP A 6 -9.11 25.08 -0.56
C ASP A 6 -9.28 24.45 0.84
N LEU A 7 -8.93 23.18 0.97
CA LEU A 7 -8.86 22.46 2.25
C LEU A 7 -7.53 22.75 2.95
N PRO A 8 -7.48 22.87 4.30
CA PRO A 8 -6.25 23.15 5.03
C PRO A 8 -5.28 21.95 5.03
N PRO A 9 -3.95 22.19 5.01
CA PRO A 9 -2.92 21.14 4.95
C PRO A 9 -2.87 20.35 6.27
N ARG A 10 -2.82 19.01 6.18
CA ARG A 10 -2.77 18.09 7.32
C ARG A 10 -1.33 17.70 7.65
N ARG A 11 -0.97 17.86 8.93
CA ARG A 11 0.37 17.69 9.52
C ARG A 11 0.92 16.26 9.38
N GLY A 12 2.24 16.14 9.26
CA GLY A 12 2.98 14.87 9.13
C GLY A 12 2.73 13.89 10.28
N PHE A 13 2.10 12.76 9.96
CA PHE A 13 1.47 11.83 10.90
C PHE A 13 2.35 10.60 11.24
N ALA A 14 3.36 10.26 10.43
CA ALA A 14 4.17 9.05 10.59
C ALA A 14 5.01 9.02 11.89
N ALA A 15 5.47 10.18 12.38
CA ALA A 15 6.18 10.27 13.68
C ALA A 15 5.22 10.17 14.89
N LEU A 16 3.93 10.44 14.70
CA LEU A 16 2.91 10.38 15.73
C LEU A 16 2.56 8.93 16.09
N CYS A 17 2.53 8.00 15.12
CA CYS A 17 2.19 6.60 15.37
C CYS A 17 3.18 5.90 16.34
N ARG A 18 4.48 6.21 16.28
CA ARG A 18 5.46 5.71 17.28
C ARG A 18 5.37 6.44 18.62
N THR A 19 5.13 7.75 18.61
CA THR A 19 4.98 8.51 19.86
C THR A 19 3.70 8.08 20.60
N VAL A 20 2.62 7.74 19.89
CA VAL A 20 1.38 7.22 20.46
C VAL A 20 1.54 5.75 20.87
N ALA A 21 2.22 4.89 20.12
CA ALA A 21 2.51 3.52 20.59
C ALA A 21 3.39 3.53 21.86
N ILE A 22 4.40 4.40 21.93
CA ILE A 22 5.26 4.56 23.11
C ILE A 22 4.51 5.27 24.25
N ALA A 23 3.63 6.24 23.97
CA ALA A 23 2.85 6.94 25.00
C ALA A 23 1.70 6.08 25.54
N VAL A 24 1.06 5.24 24.72
CA VAL A 24 0.03 4.28 25.17
C VAL A 24 0.68 3.21 26.05
N VAL A 25 1.88 2.73 25.70
CA VAL A 25 2.68 1.85 26.58
C VAL A 25 3.13 2.59 27.85
N GLY A 26 3.48 3.88 27.75
CA GLY A 26 3.90 4.70 28.90
C GLY A 26 2.77 5.04 29.88
N ILE A 27 1.53 5.18 29.41
CA ILE A 27 0.35 5.47 30.25
C ILE A 27 -0.15 4.21 30.97
N LEU A 28 -0.03 3.03 30.36
CA LEU A 28 -0.41 1.76 31.00
C LEU A 28 0.55 1.31 32.13
N VAL A 29 1.79 1.82 32.16
CA VAL A 29 2.75 1.55 33.26
C VAL A 29 2.54 2.49 34.47
N ALA A 30 1.78 3.57 34.33
CA ALA A 30 1.60 4.58 35.40
C ALA A 30 0.39 4.35 36.33
N CYS A 31 -0.46 3.35 36.08
CA CYS A 31 -1.62 3.03 36.92
C CYS A 31 -1.35 1.81 37.82
N GLY A 32 -0.35 1.93 38.69
CA GLY A 32 -0.01 0.94 39.71
C GLY A 32 0.55 1.61 40.95
N GLY A 33 -0.28 2.37 41.66
CA GLY A 33 0.13 3.14 42.83
C GLY A 33 -1.04 3.60 43.69
N GLY A 34 -1.83 2.64 44.20
CA GLY A 34 -2.77 2.91 45.28
C GLY A 34 -2.03 3.01 46.61
N GLY A 35 -2.01 4.21 47.19
CA GLY A 35 -1.47 4.46 48.53
C GLY A 35 -2.14 5.67 49.16
N GLU A 36 -3.14 5.43 50.00
CA GLU A 36 -3.70 6.42 50.92
C GLU A 36 -2.63 6.91 51.89
N ALA A 37 -2.43 8.23 51.99
CA ALA A 37 -1.82 8.84 53.16
C ALA A 37 -2.40 10.24 53.42
N LYS A 38 -2.58 10.51 54.71
CA LYS A 38 -3.42 11.52 55.34
C LYS A 38 -2.91 12.97 55.17
N SER A 39 -3.89 13.87 55.32
CA SER A 39 -3.81 15.31 55.46
C SER A 39 -2.91 15.81 56.61
N GLY A 40 -2.23 16.94 56.39
CA GLY A 40 -1.50 17.71 57.41
C GLY A 40 -1.08 19.09 56.90
N LEU A 41 -1.57 20.14 57.57
CA LEU A 41 -1.55 21.58 57.26
C LEU A 41 -0.15 22.23 57.22
N GLY A 42 0.00 23.36 56.50
CA GLY A 42 1.03 24.37 56.84
C GLY A 42 1.41 25.45 55.80
N GLY A 43 0.61 26.52 55.69
CA GLY A 43 1.06 27.93 55.60
C GLY A 43 1.78 28.48 54.35
N PRO A 44 1.74 29.82 54.12
CA PRO A 44 1.89 30.44 52.79
C PRO A 44 3.20 31.23 52.66
N ASP A 45 4.02 30.94 51.65
CA ASP A 45 5.08 31.86 51.20
C ASP A 45 5.43 31.66 49.71
N GLY A 46 5.19 32.72 48.92
CA GLY A 46 6.24 33.28 48.06
C GLY A 46 6.61 32.65 46.71
N TYR A 47 5.86 31.73 46.11
CA TYR A 47 6.20 31.27 44.74
C TYR A 47 5.72 32.27 43.67
N ARG A 48 6.62 33.14 43.20
CA ARG A 48 6.43 33.81 41.90
C ARG A 48 6.76 32.79 40.81
N PRO A 49 5.82 32.42 39.92
CA PRO A 49 6.16 31.59 38.79
C PRO A 49 7.25 32.29 37.95
N PRO A 50 8.22 31.55 37.40
CA PRO A 50 9.15 32.13 36.44
C PRO A 50 8.36 32.80 35.32
N PRO A 51 8.86 33.92 34.75
CA PRO A 51 8.21 34.54 33.60
C PRO A 51 7.99 33.46 32.53
N PRO A 52 6.82 33.45 31.87
CA PRO A 52 6.56 32.49 30.82
C PRO A 52 7.73 32.54 29.84
N LEU A 53 8.29 31.37 29.53
CA LEU A 53 9.27 31.24 28.46
C LEU A 53 8.68 31.98 27.24
N PRO A 54 9.47 32.83 26.55
CA PRO A 54 9.00 33.42 25.31
C PRO A 54 8.45 32.29 24.43
N PRO A 55 7.27 32.46 23.79
CA PRO A 55 6.70 31.41 22.97
C PRO A 55 7.77 30.97 21.98
N VAL A 56 8.30 29.78 22.19
CA VAL A 56 9.07 29.09 21.16
C VAL A 56 8.03 28.89 20.07
N ASP A 57 8.25 29.50 18.90
CA ASP A 57 7.49 29.17 17.69
C ASP A 57 7.74 27.69 17.39
N GLY A 58 7.04 26.82 18.12
CA GLY A 58 7.16 25.35 18.09
C GLY A 58 6.49 24.76 16.85
N ILE A 59 6.32 25.56 15.81
CA ILE A 59 5.82 25.10 14.53
C ILE A 59 6.99 24.38 13.86
N VAL A 60 7.03 23.07 14.07
CA VAL A 60 7.86 22.16 13.26
C VAL A 60 7.50 22.45 11.79
N PRO A 61 8.48 22.82 10.95
CA PRO A 61 8.19 23.16 9.56
C PRO A 61 7.46 22.02 8.86
N THR A 62 6.42 22.35 8.10
CA THR A 62 5.72 21.33 7.31
C THR A 62 6.66 20.76 6.26
N ALA A 63 6.56 19.45 6.01
CA ALA A 63 7.32 18.80 4.94
C ALA A 63 6.89 19.35 3.56
N LEU A 64 7.77 19.23 2.55
CA LEU A 64 7.39 19.46 1.15
C LEU A 64 6.23 18.55 0.76
N GLU A 65 5.34 19.05 -0.08
CA GLU A 65 4.24 18.28 -0.66
C GLU A 65 4.57 17.87 -2.09
N GLY A 66 4.03 16.72 -2.53
CA GLY A 66 4.14 16.29 -3.93
C GLY A 66 5.56 16.13 -4.46
N LEU A 67 6.54 15.78 -3.61
CA LEU A 67 7.88 15.42 -4.07
C LEU A 67 7.82 14.24 -5.02
N THR A 68 8.44 14.38 -6.18
CA THR A 68 8.51 13.38 -7.24
C THR A 68 9.84 13.47 -7.96
N ALA A 69 10.38 12.34 -8.41
CA ALA A 69 11.61 12.28 -9.19
C ALA A 69 11.30 11.85 -10.63
N TRP A 70 11.87 12.57 -11.58
CA TRP A 70 11.73 12.34 -13.01
C TRP A 70 13.08 12.06 -13.63
N PRO A 71 13.18 11.10 -14.56
CA PRO A 71 14.36 10.95 -15.39
C PRO A 71 14.59 12.25 -16.19
N GLY A 72 15.81 12.81 -16.12
CA GLY A 72 16.23 13.96 -16.93
C GLY A 72 17.05 13.53 -18.15
N GLU A 73 18.11 14.26 -18.45
CA GLU A 73 19.17 13.78 -19.36
C GLU A 73 20.02 12.69 -18.69
N THR A 74 20.92 12.05 -19.45
CA THR A 74 21.86 11.07 -18.89
C THR A 74 22.59 11.64 -17.67
N GLY A 75 22.51 10.94 -16.55
CA GLY A 75 23.14 11.39 -15.30
C GLY A 75 22.35 12.46 -14.53
N VAL A 76 21.12 12.76 -14.93
CA VAL A 76 20.27 13.81 -14.34
C VAL A 76 18.94 13.24 -13.87
N VAL A 77 18.53 13.60 -12.65
CA VAL A 77 17.16 13.41 -12.17
C VAL A 77 16.55 14.77 -11.87
N ARG A 78 15.34 15.02 -12.37
CA ARG A 78 14.57 16.22 -12.09
C ARG A 78 13.59 15.94 -10.96
N LEU A 79 13.75 16.62 -9.83
CA LEU A 79 12.81 16.59 -8.72
C LEU A 79 11.78 17.71 -8.89
N THR A 80 10.50 17.41 -8.69
CA THR A 80 9.44 18.42 -8.59
C THR A 80 8.71 18.27 -7.27
N PHE A 81 8.36 19.37 -6.61
CA PHE A 81 7.65 19.38 -5.32
C PHE A 81 7.05 20.77 -5.05
N THR A 82 6.04 20.85 -4.18
CA THR A 82 5.50 22.12 -3.67
C THR A 82 6.22 22.48 -2.38
N ALA A 83 6.77 23.69 -2.32
CA ALA A 83 7.44 24.21 -1.14
C ALA A 83 6.45 24.42 0.03
N PRO A 84 6.88 24.33 1.31
CA PRO A 84 5.98 24.47 2.44
C PRO A 84 5.41 25.89 2.45
N ALA A 85 4.10 26.01 2.62
CA ALA A 85 3.39 27.30 2.58
C ALA A 85 3.39 28.04 3.94
N ASP A 86 3.76 27.35 5.01
CA ASP A 86 3.54 27.75 6.40
C ASP A 86 4.73 28.48 7.05
N GLN A 87 5.83 28.68 6.31
CA GLN A 87 7.09 29.16 6.87
C GLN A 87 7.67 30.31 6.03
N GLY A 88 8.50 31.16 6.66
CA GLY A 88 9.10 32.35 6.04
C GLY A 88 9.97 32.06 4.80
N ALA A 89 10.71 33.07 4.34
CA ALA A 89 11.48 32.96 3.10
C ALA A 89 12.42 31.74 3.08
N ILE A 90 12.30 30.94 2.01
CA ILE A 90 13.12 29.75 1.79
C ILE A 90 14.49 30.18 1.26
N GLU A 91 15.56 29.76 1.93
CA GLU A 91 16.93 30.11 1.54
C GLU A 91 17.52 29.12 0.52
N ALA A 92 17.25 27.82 0.69
CA ALA A 92 17.83 26.75 -0.12
C ALA A 92 17.07 25.43 0.06
N TYR A 93 17.43 24.44 -0.76
CA TYR A 93 17.04 23.04 -0.56
C TYR A 93 18.29 22.18 -0.36
N GLU A 94 18.18 21.20 0.53
CA GLU A 94 19.15 20.11 0.65
C GLU A 94 18.54 18.85 0.07
N VAL A 95 19.24 18.26 -0.90
CA VAL A 95 18.87 16.98 -1.51
C VAL A 95 19.84 15.92 -1.02
N ARG A 96 19.32 14.82 -0.49
CA ARG A 96 20.08 13.60 -0.21
C ARG A 96 19.71 12.54 -1.22
N VAL A 97 20.73 11.86 -1.73
CA VAL A 97 20.60 10.80 -2.72
C VAL A 97 21.16 9.52 -2.13
N SER A 98 20.42 8.42 -2.28
CA SER A 98 20.83 7.11 -1.76
C SER A 98 20.54 6.02 -2.77
N PRO A 99 21.47 5.08 -3.01
CA PRO A 99 21.18 3.86 -3.77
C PRO A 99 20.39 2.83 -2.97
N ALA A 100 20.27 3.01 -1.65
CA ALA A 100 19.46 2.17 -0.77
C ALA A 100 18.15 2.87 -0.43
N HIS A 101 17.12 2.07 -0.11
CA HIS A 101 15.84 2.56 0.37
C HIS A 101 16.02 3.49 1.59
N LEU A 102 15.61 4.74 1.43
CA LEU A 102 15.46 5.74 2.48
C LEU A 102 14.13 5.47 3.17
N SER A 103 14.20 4.82 4.32
CA SER A 103 13.02 4.62 5.15
C SER A 103 12.36 5.98 5.44
N PRO A 104 11.03 6.06 5.35
CA PRO A 104 10.29 7.28 5.67
C PRO A 104 10.39 7.69 7.14
N ASP A 105 11.06 6.90 8.00
CA ASP A 105 11.33 7.23 9.40
C ASP A 105 12.26 8.48 9.49
N PRO A 106 11.73 9.66 9.86
CA PRO A 106 12.51 10.89 9.97
C PRO A 106 13.53 10.85 11.11
N ALA A 107 13.41 9.89 12.04
CA ALA A 107 14.36 9.66 13.12
C ALA A 107 15.47 8.67 12.74
N SER A 108 15.41 8.06 11.55
CA SER A 108 16.46 7.13 11.14
C SER A 108 17.78 7.89 10.99
N ALA A 109 18.74 7.58 11.88
CA ALA A 109 20.13 8.03 11.80
C ALA A 109 20.80 7.70 10.46
N ARG A 110 20.14 6.89 9.60
CA ARG A 110 20.56 6.56 8.23
C ARG A 110 20.68 7.79 7.33
N TYR A 111 19.92 8.86 7.59
CA TYR A 111 20.14 10.10 6.85
C TYR A 111 21.52 10.69 7.17
N ALA A 112 22.00 10.63 8.41
CA ALA A 112 23.20 11.34 8.87
C ALA A 112 24.53 10.83 8.26
N GLY A 113 24.53 9.66 7.61
CA GLY A 113 25.74 9.05 7.03
C GLY A 113 25.93 9.28 5.53
N SER A 114 24.90 9.70 4.78
CA SER A 114 25.05 10.00 3.35
C SER A 114 25.51 11.44 3.16
N ALA A 115 26.64 11.63 2.46
CA ALA A 115 27.09 12.96 2.09
C ALA A 115 26.01 13.63 1.22
N PRO A 116 25.64 14.90 1.49
CA PRO A 116 24.74 15.63 0.61
C PRO A 116 25.37 15.70 -0.78
N THR A 117 24.69 15.11 -1.77
CA THR A 117 25.21 15.01 -3.14
C THR A 117 25.08 16.33 -3.89
N ALA A 118 24.12 17.18 -3.49
CA ALA A 118 23.96 18.53 -4.02
C ALA A 118 23.27 19.46 -2.99
N SER A 119 23.90 20.59 -2.67
CA SER A 119 23.24 21.72 -2.01
C SER A 119 22.82 22.73 -3.06
N PHE A 120 21.52 22.92 -3.29
CA PHE A 120 21.04 23.88 -4.28
C PHE A 120 20.91 25.27 -3.63
N ARG A 121 21.77 26.21 -4.03
CA ARG A 121 21.67 27.63 -3.64
C ARG A 121 20.92 28.41 -4.72
N GLY A 122 19.59 28.27 -4.73
CA GLY A 122 18.73 29.20 -5.47
C GLY A 122 18.56 30.51 -4.71
N GLY A 123 18.19 31.60 -5.39
CA GLY A 123 17.71 32.81 -4.71
C GLY A 123 16.47 32.51 -3.84
N LYS A 124 16.09 33.45 -2.97
CA LYS A 124 14.91 33.32 -2.09
C LYS A 124 13.69 32.83 -2.87
N ARG A 125 13.05 31.76 -2.39
CA ARG A 125 11.85 31.16 -3.00
C ARG A 125 10.59 31.54 -2.22
N THR A 126 9.45 31.49 -2.90
CA THR A 126 8.13 31.81 -2.31
C THR A 126 7.56 30.57 -1.62
N PRO A 127 7.13 30.64 -0.36
CA PRO A 127 6.39 29.54 0.29
C PRO A 127 5.20 29.10 -0.56
N GLY A 128 4.95 27.79 -0.68
CA GLY A 128 3.86 27.24 -1.48
C GLY A 128 4.10 27.18 -3.00
N SER A 129 5.25 27.62 -3.53
CA SER A 129 5.53 27.50 -4.97
C SER A 129 5.84 26.06 -5.39
N LEU A 130 5.44 25.70 -6.60
CA LEU A 130 5.94 24.51 -7.29
C LEU A 130 7.42 24.74 -7.66
N GLU A 131 8.28 23.85 -7.20
CA GLU A 131 9.71 23.88 -7.42
C GLU A 131 10.13 22.76 -8.37
N THR A 132 11.21 23.00 -9.08
CA THR A 132 11.87 22.01 -9.93
C THR A 132 13.38 22.10 -9.69
N LEU A 133 13.99 20.99 -9.29
CA LEU A 133 15.42 20.87 -9.05
C LEU A 133 16.02 19.81 -9.98
N GLU A 134 17.11 20.12 -10.66
CA GLU A 134 17.88 19.11 -11.39
C GLU A 134 19.05 18.66 -10.52
N VAL A 135 19.09 17.35 -10.25
CA VAL A 135 20.16 16.68 -9.53
C VAL A 135 21.07 16.07 -10.58
N LEU A 136 22.25 16.68 -10.75
CA LEU A 136 23.23 16.35 -11.78
C LEU A 136 24.31 15.41 -11.25
N GLY A 137 25.12 14.85 -12.16
CA GLY A 137 26.31 14.06 -11.82
C GLY A 137 25.97 12.73 -11.15
N LEU A 138 24.75 12.25 -11.33
CA LEU A 138 24.31 10.97 -10.82
C LEU A 138 24.81 9.85 -11.75
N GLU A 139 25.12 8.70 -11.19
CA GLU A 139 25.59 7.55 -11.98
C GLU A 139 24.45 7.04 -12.90
N PRO A 140 24.63 7.09 -14.23
CA PRO A 140 23.60 6.69 -15.18
C PRO A 140 23.13 5.25 -14.99
N GLY A 141 21.82 5.02 -15.12
CA GLY A 141 21.21 3.69 -15.04
C GLY A 141 20.92 3.20 -13.63
N ARG A 142 21.35 3.93 -12.59
CA ARG A 142 21.07 3.61 -11.19
C ARG A 142 19.67 4.08 -10.79
N THR A 143 18.95 3.25 -10.05
CA THR A 143 17.77 3.69 -9.29
C THR A 143 18.26 4.30 -7.99
N LEU A 144 17.90 5.56 -7.75
CA LEU A 144 18.29 6.29 -6.55
C LEU A 144 17.04 6.80 -5.85
N GLN A 145 17.09 6.88 -4.53
CA GLN A 145 16.09 7.57 -3.74
C GLN A 145 16.55 8.98 -3.39
N PHE A 146 15.60 9.91 -3.45
CA PHE A 146 15.82 11.34 -3.23
C PHE A 146 14.98 11.81 -2.05
N ALA A 147 15.63 12.31 -1.01
CA ALA A 147 14.98 13.03 0.06
C ALA A 147 15.33 14.51 -0.05
N VAL A 148 14.35 15.39 0.09
CA VAL A 148 14.55 16.84 0.00
C VAL A 148 14.06 17.49 1.28
N ARG A 149 14.86 18.40 1.85
CA ARG A 149 14.42 19.29 2.94
C ARG A 149 14.68 20.74 2.63
N VAL A 150 13.89 21.60 3.25
CA VAL A 150 14.00 23.05 3.11
C VAL A 150 14.98 23.61 4.12
N LYS A 151 15.80 24.58 3.68
CA LYS A 151 16.59 25.44 4.55
C LYS A 151 15.91 26.79 4.69
N PHE A 152 15.56 27.13 5.93
CA PHE A 152 15.08 28.45 6.35
C PHE A 152 16.21 29.22 7.04
N ALA A 153 16.01 30.53 7.26
CA ALA A 153 16.93 31.33 8.06
C ALA A 153 17.07 30.82 9.52
N SER A 154 16.01 30.20 10.05
CA SER A 154 15.95 29.61 11.40
C SER A 154 16.58 28.20 11.49
N GLY A 155 16.92 27.56 10.37
CA GLY A 155 17.45 26.20 10.34
C GLY A 155 16.84 25.34 9.23
N PHE A 156 16.99 24.02 9.35
CA PHE A 156 16.43 23.07 8.39
C PHE A 156 15.08 22.55 8.84
N GLY A 157 14.15 22.42 7.90
CA GLY A 157 12.94 21.62 8.08
C GLY A 157 13.22 20.12 8.06
N PRO A 158 12.18 19.28 8.30
CA PRO A 158 12.30 17.84 8.14
C PRO A 158 12.55 17.47 6.67
N PHE A 159 13.14 16.29 6.43
CA PHE A 159 13.15 15.69 5.09
C PHE A 159 11.75 15.27 4.70
N SER A 160 11.36 15.63 3.48
CA SER A 160 10.28 14.96 2.76
C SER A 160 10.73 13.57 2.32
N HIS A 161 9.75 12.67 2.26
CA HIS A 161 9.95 11.25 2.02
C HIS A 161 10.78 10.96 0.77
N GLY A 162 11.58 9.89 0.84
CA GLY A 162 12.39 9.39 -0.28
C GLY A 162 11.52 9.06 -1.48
N VAL A 163 11.71 9.76 -2.60
CA VAL A 163 11.15 9.35 -3.88
C VAL A 163 12.18 8.60 -4.69
N GLY A 164 11.82 7.44 -5.21
CA GLY A 164 12.65 6.73 -6.17
C GLY A 164 12.63 7.43 -7.52
N GLY A 165 13.79 7.60 -8.13
CA GLY A 165 13.94 7.99 -9.52
C GLY A 165 15.15 7.27 -10.11
N ARG A 166 15.03 6.73 -11.32
CA ARG A 166 16.22 6.28 -12.02
C ARG A 166 16.92 7.48 -12.59
N VAL A 167 18.22 7.46 -12.42
CA VAL A 167 19.12 8.23 -13.25
C VAL A 167 19.03 7.61 -14.64
N PRO A 168 18.57 8.35 -15.66
CA PRO A 168 18.64 7.87 -17.03
C PRO A 168 20.05 7.38 -17.29
N GLY A 169 20.16 6.09 -17.63
CA GLY A 169 21.34 5.60 -18.32
C GLY A 169 21.54 6.45 -19.58
N ALA A 170 22.76 6.50 -20.09
CA ALA A 170 22.82 6.49 -21.55
C ALA A 170 22.05 5.21 -21.92
N LEU A 171 20.88 5.33 -22.53
CA LEU A 171 20.33 4.21 -23.27
C LEU A 171 21.39 3.94 -24.32
N VAL A 172 22.28 2.99 -24.04
CA VAL A 172 23.26 2.54 -25.02
C VAL A 172 22.42 1.81 -26.04
N GLY A 173 21.87 2.58 -26.98
CA GLY A 173 21.26 2.05 -28.17
C GLY A 173 22.26 1.11 -28.82
N PRO A 174 21.79 0.07 -29.53
CA PRO A 174 22.70 -0.82 -30.22
C PRO A 174 23.60 0.01 -31.14
N THR A 175 24.91 -0.22 -31.04
CA THR A 175 25.86 0.46 -31.91
C THR A 175 25.77 -0.15 -33.31
N GLY A 176 25.42 0.64 -34.32
CA GLY A 176 25.31 0.18 -35.70
C GLY A 176 24.78 1.27 -36.63
N THR A 177 24.92 1.08 -37.94
CA THR A 177 24.26 1.95 -38.92
C THR A 177 22.77 1.63 -38.94
N ALA A 178 21.94 2.56 -38.44
CA ALA A 178 20.49 2.39 -38.44
C ALA A 178 19.92 2.42 -39.86
N THR A 179 19.01 1.50 -40.17
CA THR A 179 18.14 1.60 -41.35
C THR A 179 17.10 2.67 -41.09
N VAL A 180 17.06 3.71 -41.92
CA VAL A 180 16.10 4.81 -41.78
C VAL A 180 14.70 4.36 -42.20
N ILE A 181 13.71 4.65 -41.38
CA ILE A 181 12.29 4.48 -41.68
C ILE A 181 11.65 5.86 -41.78
N SER A 182 11.04 6.16 -42.93
CA SER A 182 10.44 7.47 -43.21
C SER A 182 8.95 7.39 -43.57
N ALA A 183 8.36 6.19 -43.53
CA ALA A 183 6.95 5.93 -43.85
C ALA A 183 6.48 4.64 -43.14
N PRO A 184 5.15 4.44 -42.97
CA PRO A 184 4.60 3.18 -42.48
C PRO A 184 5.08 1.98 -43.31
N GLY A 185 5.28 0.83 -42.68
CA GLY A 185 5.77 -0.35 -43.37
C GLY A 185 6.11 -1.54 -42.47
N ALA A 186 6.73 -2.56 -43.07
CA ALA A 186 7.16 -3.77 -42.38
C ALA A 186 8.67 -3.78 -42.17
N ILE A 187 9.11 -4.22 -40.99
CA ILE A 187 10.49 -4.55 -40.66
C ILE A 187 10.65 -6.06 -40.77
N SER A 188 11.30 -6.53 -41.83
CA SER A 188 11.36 -7.95 -42.20
C SER A 188 12.73 -8.59 -41.97
N SER A 189 13.69 -7.87 -41.40
CA SER A 189 15.03 -8.36 -41.09
C SER A 189 15.50 -7.87 -39.71
N PRO A 190 16.34 -8.62 -39.00
CA PRO A 190 16.99 -8.15 -37.78
C PRO A 190 17.83 -6.89 -38.03
N GLY A 191 17.96 -6.02 -37.03
CA GLY A 191 18.83 -4.85 -37.11
C GLY A 191 18.36 -3.64 -36.31
N LEU A 192 19.13 -2.56 -36.42
CA LEU A 192 18.78 -1.25 -35.88
C LEU A 192 18.00 -0.46 -36.93
N TYR A 193 16.85 0.07 -36.53
CA TYR A 193 15.97 0.91 -37.31
C TYR A 193 15.74 2.22 -36.58
N ARG A 194 15.62 3.31 -37.35
CA ARG A 194 15.42 4.64 -36.77
C ARG A 194 14.45 5.48 -37.60
N LEU A 195 13.51 6.15 -36.95
CA LEU A 195 12.69 7.17 -37.62
C LEU A 195 13.53 8.42 -37.93
N ASP A 196 13.33 9.03 -39.11
CA ASP A 196 13.90 10.35 -39.45
C ASP A 196 12.85 11.48 -39.45
N ARG A 197 11.58 11.12 -39.24
CA ARG A 197 10.43 12.01 -39.23
C ARG A 197 9.24 11.33 -38.56
N ASP A 198 8.23 12.12 -38.25
CA ASP A 198 6.93 11.63 -37.85
C ASP A 198 6.26 10.85 -39.00
N ILE A 199 5.58 9.76 -38.68
CA ILE A 199 4.85 8.94 -39.67
C ILE A 199 3.37 8.82 -39.30
N THR A 200 2.52 8.77 -40.33
CA THR A 200 1.06 8.65 -40.17
C THR A 200 0.54 7.47 -40.98
N ALA A 201 -0.32 6.63 -40.38
CA ALA A 201 -0.93 5.47 -41.03
C ALA A 201 -2.46 5.39 -40.81
N PRO A 202 -3.25 4.98 -41.82
CA PRO A 202 -4.70 4.76 -41.67
C PRO A 202 -5.04 3.60 -40.73
N GLY A 203 -4.21 2.56 -40.69
CA GLY A 203 -4.30 1.44 -39.76
C GLY A 203 -3.00 1.31 -38.97
N THR A 204 -2.43 0.10 -38.92
CA THR A 204 -1.12 -0.16 -38.30
C THR A 204 0.01 0.57 -39.01
N ALA A 205 0.89 1.22 -38.25
CA ALA A 205 2.00 1.99 -38.80
C ALA A 205 3.24 1.13 -39.06
N ILE A 206 3.63 0.28 -38.09
CA ILE A 206 4.82 -0.57 -38.20
C ILE A 206 4.46 -2.02 -37.86
N THR A 207 4.85 -2.95 -38.75
CA THR A 207 4.78 -4.39 -38.50
C THR A 207 6.19 -4.97 -38.37
N ILE A 208 6.51 -5.59 -37.24
CA ILE A 208 7.79 -6.24 -36.98
C ILE A 208 7.64 -7.74 -37.29
N ASN A 209 8.23 -8.15 -38.41
CA ASN A 209 8.23 -9.54 -38.92
C ASN A 209 9.61 -10.22 -38.75
N ALA A 210 10.47 -9.66 -37.89
CA ALA A 210 11.80 -10.19 -37.62
C ALA A 210 12.15 -10.09 -36.14
N LYS A 211 13.07 -10.95 -35.71
CA LYS A 211 13.66 -10.98 -34.36
C LYS A 211 14.87 -10.05 -34.30
N GLY A 212 15.33 -9.71 -33.10
CA GLY A 212 16.54 -8.90 -32.95
C GLY A 212 16.40 -7.51 -33.57
N VAL A 213 15.20 -6.92 -33.48
CA VAL A 213 14.89 -5.60 -34.03
C VAL A 213 14.99 -4.56 -32.93
N THR A 214 15.82 -3.55 -33.13
CA THR A 214 15.73 -2.31 -32.34
C THR A 214 15.11 -1.23 -33.18
N LEU A 215 14.00 -0.66 -32.71
CA LEU A 215 13.30 0.45 -33.32
C LEU A 215 13.44 1.68 -32.43
N ASP A 216 14.33 2.58 -32.83
CA ASP A 216 14.50 3.90 -32.23
C ASP A 216 13.57 4.92 -32.90
N LEU A 217 12.63 5.47 -32.16
CA LEU A 217 11.74 6.50 -32.67
C LEU A 217 12.42 7.87 -32.76
N ALA A 218 13.62 8.04 -32.18
CA ALA A 218 14.46 9.24 -32.28
C ALA A 218 13.74 10.57 -31.97
N GLY A 219 12.80 10.54 -31.03
CA GLY A 219 11.96 11.66 -30.61
C GLY A 219 10.76 11.93 -31.52
N HIS A 220 10.58 11.17 -32.60
CA HIS A 220 9.47 11.32 -33.53
C HIS A 220 8.18 10.66 -33.05
N THR A 221 7.08 11.06 -33.69
CA THR A 221 5.73 10.58 -33.42
C THR A 221 5.26 9.61 -34.49
N ILE A 222 4.74 8.45 -34.07
CA ILE A 222 3.91 7.57 -34.89
C ILE A 222 2.45 7.92 -34.62
N THR A 223 1.71 8.34 -35.65
CA THR A 223 0.25 8.49 -35.60
C THR A 223 -0.40 7.36 -36.39
N TYR A 224 -1.24 6.53 -35.76
CA TYR A 224 -1.82 5.35 -36.41
C TYR A 224 -3.34 5.34 -36.33
N GLY A 225 -3.99 4.42 -37.04
CA GLY A 225 -5.44 4.26 -36.96
C GLY A 225 -6.24 5.47 -37.44
N THR A 226 -5.70 6.32 -38.33
CA THR A 226 -6.40 7.54 -38.78
C THR A 226 -7.68 7.27 -39.57
N ALA A 227 -7.93 6.03 -40.00
CA ALA A 227 -9.19 5.61 -40.61
C ALA A 227 -10.26 5.17 -39.60
N GLY A 228 -9.93 5.08 -38.31
CA GLY A 228 -10.86 4.67 -37.25
C GLY A 228 -11.19 3.16 -37.28
N GLU A 229 -10.35 2.37 -37.96
CA GLU A 229 -10.51 0.92 -38.01
C GLU A 229 -10.23 0.28 -36.65
N ALA A 230 -11.03 -0.73 -36.28
CA ALA A 230 -10.80 -1.51 -35.07
C ALA A 230 -9.64 -2.51 -35.22
N SER A 231 -9.03 -2.89 -34.09
CA SER A 231 -7.95 -3.88 -34.03
C SER A 231 -6.74 -3.53 -34.91
N LYS A 232 -6.40 -2.25 -35.01
CA LYS A 232 -5.24 -1.75 -35.75
C LYS A 232 -4.21 -1.17 -34.79
N PRO A 233 -3.31 -1.99 -34.21
CA PRO A 233 -2.28 -1.49 -33.31
C PRO A 233 -1.31 -0.54 -34.01
N GLY A 234 -0.70 0.40 -33.27
CA GLY A 234 0.28 1.33 -33.85
C GLY A 234 1.55 0.62 -34.33
N ILE A 235 2.13 -0.18 -33.43
CA ILE A 235 3.23 -1.11 -33.74
C ILE A 235 2.78 -2.52 -33.36
N VAL A 236 2.99 -3.48 -34.25
CA VAL A 236 2.66 -4.88 -34.00
C VAL A 236 3.85 -5.80 -34.25
N CYS A 237 3.98 -6.82 -33.41
CA CYS A 237 4.91 -7.94 -33.57
C CYS A 237 4.16 -9.23 -33.25
N GLU A 238 4.10 -10.15 -34.21
CA GLU A 238 3.40 -11.43 -34.03
C GLU A 238 4.34 -12.62 -34.24
N PHE A 239 4.32 -13.54 -33.27
CA PHE A 239 4.92 -14.87 -33.32
C PHE A 239 6.43 -14.91 -33.61
N GLN A 240 7.15 -13.87 -33.23
CA GLN A 240 8.62 -13.79 -33.40
C GLN A 240 9.37 -14.50 -32.25
N TYR A 241 9.12 -15.80 -32.07
CA TYR A 241 9.72 -16.62 -31.00
C TYR A 241 11.21 -16.94 -31.23
N GLY A 242 12.00 -17.10 -30.17
CA GLY A 242 13.43 -17.46 -30.22
C GLY A 242 14.38 -16.26 -30.31
N ASN A 243 15.69 -16.49 -30.33
CA ASN A 243 16.72 -15.50 -29.95
C ASN A 243 16.65 -14.09 -30.58
N GLY A 244 17.01 -13.09 -29.76
CA GLY A 244 17.29 -11.71 -30.17
C GLY A 244 16.34 -10.67 -29.55
N LEU A 245 16.91 -9.69 -28.84
CA LEU A 245 16.21 -8.57 -28.23
C LEU A 245 15.36 -7.80 -29.26
N THR A 246 14.07 -7.68 -28.99
CA THR A 246 13.19 -6.75 -29.69
C THR A 246 12.91 -5.54 -28.82
N TRP A 247 13.45 -4.38 -29.20
CA TRP A 247 13.45 -3.16 -28.39
C TRP A 247 12.80 -1.99 -29.15
N ILE A 248 11.77 -1.38 -28.58
CA ILE A 248 11.15 -0.16 -29.11
C ILE A 248 11.38 0.97 -28.12
N HIS A 249 11.93 2.11 -28.56
CA HIS A 249 12.20 3.21 -27.64
C HIS A 249 12.21 4.62 -28.23
N GLY A 250 12.14 5.61 -27.33
CA GLY A 250 12.59 6.97 -27.57
C GLY A 250 11.70 7.82 -28.48
N GLY A 251 10.38 7.82 -28.29
CA GLY A 251 9.47 8.69 -29.06
C GLY A 251 8.02 8.55 -28.64
N SER A 252 7.11 9.04 -29.48
CA SER A 252 5.68 9.07 -29.18
C SER A 252 4.86 8.16 -30.09
N ILE A 253 3.80 7.55 -29.54
CA ILE A 253 2.84 6.76 -30.31
C ILE A 253 1.44 7.27 -29.95
N ARG A 254 0.73 7.77 -30.96
CA ARG A 254 -0.58 8.41 -30.81
C ARG A 254 -1.61 7.74 -31.70
N GLN A 255 -2.79 7.52 -31.14
CA GLN A 255 -3.94 7.11 -31.95
C GLN A 255 -4.54 8.32 -32.65
N GLY A 256 -4.72 8.22 -33.97
CA GLY A 256 -5.30 9.29 -34.80
C GLY A 256 -6.81 9.37 -34.66
N ALA A 257 -7.55 8.44 -35.28
CA ALA A 257 -8.99 8.31 -35.08
C ALA A 257 -9.27 7.19 -34.06
N ALA A 258 -10.35 7.36 -33.29
CA ALA A 258 -10.76 6.49 -32.19
C ALA A 258 -11.28 5.11 -32.66
N GLY A 259 -10.41 4.29 -33.26
CA GLY A 259 -10.70 2.89 -33.57
C GLY A 259 -10.74 2.01 -32.32
N ALA A 260 -11.61 1.00 -32.28
CA ALA A 260 -11.75 0.12 -31.12
C ALA A 260 -10.58 -0.87 -30.97
N SER A 261 -10.26 -1.29 -29.74
CA SER A 261 -9.31 -2.39 -29.46
C SER A 261 -7.98 -2.26 -30.20
N SER A 262 -7.46 -1.05 -30.33
CA SER A 262 -6.31 -0.71 -31.16
C SER A 262 -5.17 -0.19 -30.30
N PRO A 263 -4.37 -1.09 -29.69
CA PRO A 263 -3.35 -0.68 -28.73
C PRO A 263 -2.17 0.06 -29.39
N ALA A 264 -1.41 0.82 -28.61
CA ALA A 264 -0.26 1.56 -29.15
C ALA A 264 0.82 0.59 -29.65
N VAL A 265 1.13 -0.41 -28.83
CA VAL A 265 2.09 -1.48 -29.12
C VAL A 265 1.48 -2.80 -28.73
N GLN A 266 1.48 -3.76 -29.65
CA GLN A 266 0.98 -5.12 -29.41
C GLN A 266 2.03 -6.16 -29.81
N PHE A 267 2.44 -6.95 -28.84
CA PHE A 267 3.30 -8.11 -29.03
C PHE A 267 2.54 -9.37 -28.68
N ARG A 268 2.41 -10.25 -29.67
CA ARG A 268 1.83 -11.58 -29.51
C ARG A 268 2.96 -12.61 -29.64
N GLY A 269 3.52 -13.02 -28.51
CA GLY A 269 4.79 -13.74 -28.44
C GLY A 269 6.01 -12.81 -28.58
N GLY A 270 7.15 -13.38 -28.94
CA GLY A 270 8.43 -12.67 -29.04
C GLY A 270 9.55 -13.35 -28.23
N HIS A 271 10.69 -12.68 -28.13
CA HIS A 271 11.82 -13.08 -27.28
C HIS A 271 12.56 -11.81 -26.87
N ASP A 272 12.98 -11.73 -25.60
CA ASP A 272 13.68 -10.59 -25.01
C ASP A 272 13.03 -9.26 -25.45
N ILE A 273 11.87 -8.93 -24.91
CA ILE A 273 11.08 -7.77 -25.31
C ILE A 273 11.41 -6.60 -24.39
N ARG A 274 11.67 -5.42 -24.98
CA ARG A 274 11.84 -4.20 -24.22
C ARG A 274 11.05 -3.04 -24.81
N PHE A 275 10.28 -2.34 -23.99
CA PHE A 275 9.71 -1.03 -24.31
C PHE A 275 10.32 0.01 -23.38
N SER A 276 10.90 1.07 -23.92
CA SER A 276 11.52 2.10 -23.07
C SER A 276 11.30 3.53 -23.55
N ALA A 277 11.10 4.47 -22.63
CA ALA A 277 11.04 5.90 -22.96
C ALA A 277 10.04 6.22 -24.09
N LEU A 278 8.86 5.57 -24.04
CA LEU A 278 7.75 5.83 -24.96
C LEU A 278 6.76 6.80 -24.32
N ASP A 279 6.21 7.73 -25.10
CA ASP A 279 5.05 8.55 -24.72
C ASP A 279 3.83 8.08 -25.53
N VAL A 280 2.93 7.37 -24.87
CA VAL A 280 1.75 6.73 -25.47
C VAL A 280 0.50 7.51 -25.09
N ASP A 281 -0.32 7.84 -26.09
CA ASP A 281 -1.57 8.59 -25.92
C ASP A 281 -2.68 8.02 -26.82
N LEU A 282 -3.72 7.46 -26.19
CA LEU A 282 -4.80 6.70 -26.83
C LEU A 282 -6.17 7.24 -26.45
N VAL A 283 -7.15 7.15 -27.35
CA VAL A 283 -8.51 7.71 -27.16
C VAL A 283 -9.65 6.77 -27.57
N GLY A 284 -9.36 5.69 -28.31
CA GLY A 284 -10.36 4.78 -28.85
C GLY A 284 -11.04 3.91 -27.80
N PRO A 285 -12.24 3.38 -28.08
CA PRO A 285 -12.90 2.39 -27.21
C PRO A 285 -12.05 1.13 -27.07
N ASP A 286 -12.08 0.49 -25.90
CA ASP A 286 -11.35 -0.76 -25.61
C ASP A 286 -9.85 -0.76 -25.94
N CYS A 287 -9.19 0.40 -26.02
CA CYS A 287 -7.78 0.49 -26.42
C CYS A 287 -6.86 0.35 -25.22
N SER A 288 -5.90 -0.57 -25.26
CA SER A 288 -4.85 -0.69 -24.24
C SER A 288 -3.55 -0.01 -24.68
N GLY A 289 -2.71 0.44 -23.77
CA GLY A 289 -1.43 1.10 -24.10
C GLY A 289 -0.40 0.13 -24.69
N LEU A 290 0.36 -0.50 -23.80
CA LEU A 290 1.43 -1.45 -24.12
C LEU A 290 0.97 -2.87 -23.79
N VAL A 291 0.90 -3.73 -24.80
CA VAL A 291 0.33 -5.07 -24.67
C VAL A 291 1.35 -6.14 -25.07
N ILE A 292 1.61 -7.09 -24.18
CA ILE A 292 2.43 -8.28 -24.44
C ILE A 292 1.65 -9.52 -23.98
N PHE A 293 1.40 -10.48 -24.88
CA PHE A 293 0.70 -11.71 -24.52
C PHE A 293 1.17 -12.90 -25.36
N ASP A 294 0.58 -14.08 -25.18
CA ASP A 294 0.92 -15.32 -25.90
C ASP A 294 2.37 -15.81 -25.72
N GLN A 295 2.79 -15.90 -24.46
CA GLN A 295 3.99 -16.61 -23.99
C GLN A 295 5.28 -16.19 -24.72
N PRO A 296 5.79 -14.96 -24.49
CA PRO A 296 7.11 -14.60 -24.98
C PRO A 296 8.16 -15.60 -24.47
N SER A 297 9.08 -15.95 -25.36
CA SER A 297 10.10 -17.00 -25.16
C SER A 297 11.38 -16.51 -24.50
N GLY A 298 11.37 -15.29 -23.94
CA GLY A 298 12.51 -14.63 -23.30
C GLY A 298 12.04 -13.55 -22.34
N ASP A 299 12.99 -12.79 -21.80
CA ASP A 299 12.71 -11.82 -20.74
C ASP A 299 11.87 -10.64 -21.26
N VAL A 300 11.17 -9.96 -20.35
CA VAL A 300 10.36 -8.78 -20.69
C VAL A 300 10.74 -7.60 -19.81
N ARG A 301 10.89 -6.42 -20.41
CA ARG A 301 11.11 -5.18 -19.68
C ARG A 301 10.27 -4.03 -20.23
N ILE A 302 9.58 -3.30 -19.35
CA ILE A 302 8.85 -2.08 -19.71
C ILE A 302 9.30 -0.99 -18.75
N ASP A 303 10.05 0.00 -19.25
CA ASP A 303 10.70 0.99 -18.40
C ASP A 303 10.64 2.44 -18.90
N HIS A 304 10.44 3.39 -17.99
CA HIS A 304 10.41 4.83 -18.32
C HIS A 304 9.36 5.24 -19.36
N CYS A 305 8.30 4.45 -19.54
CA CYS A 305 7.22 4.82 -20.45
C CYS A 305 6.24 5.76 -19.74
N LYS A 306 5.74 6.76 -20.46
CA LYS A 306 4.55 7.51 -20.10
C LYS A 306 3.39 6.95 -20.91
N VAL A 307 2.32 6.52 -20.24
CA VAL A 307 1.16 5.90 -20.89
C VAL A 307 -0.12 6.58 -20.44
N ALA A 308 -0.88 7.07 -21.41
CA ALA A 308 -2.21 7.62 -21.24
C ALA A 308 -3.19 6.87 -22.13
N THR A 309 -4.19 6.25 -21.51
CA THR A 309 -5.30 5.59 -22.19
C THR A 309 -6.60 6.31 -21.80
N HIS A 310 -7.05 7.23 -22.65
CA HIS A 310 -8.27 8.03 -22.48
C HIS A 310 -9.54 7.35 -23.01
N THR A 311 -9.52 6.03 -23.10
CA THR A 311 -10.68 5.22 -23.46
C THR A 311 -11.85 5.48 -22.51
N GLU A 312 -12.97 5.97 -23.02
CA GLU A 312 -14.18 6.22 -22.20
C GLU A 312 -15.19 5.06 -22.22
N VAL A 313 -15.07 4.17 -23.21
CA VAL A 313 -15.97 3.04 -23.40
C VAL A 313 -15.18 1.75 -23.25
N VAL A 314 -15.57 0.94 -22.27
CA VAL A 314 -15.09 -0.42 -22.05
C VAL A 314 -16.27 -1.36 -22.28
N VAL A 315 -16.25 -2.10 -23.39
CA VAL A 315 -17.34 -3.00 -23.80
C VAL A 315 -17.23 -4.35 -23.10
N ASP A 316 -16.00 -4.86 -22.94
CA ASP A 316 -15.71 -6.11 -22.24
C ASP A 316 -14.59 -5.91 -21.22
N ARG A 317 -14.97 -5.97 -19.93
CA ARG A 317 -14.03 -5.82 -18.82
C ARG A 317 -13.39 -7.14 -18.37
N HIS A 318 -13.87 -8.29 -18.84
CA HIS A 318 -13.50 -9.61 -18.33
C HIS A 318 -12.29 -10.20 -19.04
N TYR A 319 -12.18 -10.06 -20.37
CA TYR A 319 -10.96 -10.46 -21.06
C TYR A 319 -10.72 -9.71 -22.38
N PRO A 320 -9.58 -9.02 -22.55
CA PRO A 320 -8.53 -8.75 -21.55
C PRO A 320 -8.78 -7.51 -20.68
N GLY A 321 -9.96 -6.89 -20.81
CA GLY A 321 -10.22 -5.57 -20.27
C GLY A 321 -9.37 -4.48 -20.97
N VAL A 322 -9.30 -3.31 -20.35
CA VAL A 322 -8.50 -2.16 -20.84
C VAL A 322 -7.40 -1.81 -19.86
N SER A 323 -6.15 -1.76 -20.34
CA SER A 323 -5.00 -1.49 -19.48
C SER A 323 -4.03 -0.49 -20.10
N ALA A 324 -3.39 0.36 -19.30
CA ALA A 324 -2.25 1.13 -19.80
C ALA A 324 -1.07 0.20 -20.13
N ILE A 325 -0.81 -0.78 -19.26
CA ILE A 325 0.17 -1.85 -19.51
C ILE A 325 -0.51 -3.19 -19.22
N TRP A 326 -0.53 -4.10 -20.20
CA TRP A 326 -1.05 -5.46 -20.03
C TRP A 326 0.01 -6.50 -20.41
N LEU A 327 0.23 -7.46 -19.50
CA LEU A 327 1.05 -8.63 -19.75
C LEU A 327 0.30 -9.93 -19.46
N GLY A 328 0.18 -10.78 -20.47
CA GLY A 328 -0.45 -12.10 -20.38
C GLY A 328 0.52 -13.25 -20.67
N GLY A 329 0.54 -14.28 -19.83
CA GLY A 329 1.24 -15.53 -20.13
C GLY A 329 2.77 -15.44 -20.16
N ILE A 330 3.37 -14.43 -19.51
CA ILE A 330 4.83 -14.30 -19.41
C ILE A 330 5.40 -15.47 -18.60
N THR A 331 6.36 -16.22 -19.13
CA THR A 331 6.95 -17.38 -18.43
C THR A 331 8.43 -17.18 -18.08
N HIS A 332 9.00 -16.02 -18.38
CA HIS A 332 10.40 -15.66 -18.12
C HIS A 332 10.49 -14.46 -17.16
N ALA A 333 11.70 -13.94 -16.92
CA ALA A 333 11.86 -12.78 -16.05
C ALA A 333 11.14 -11.56 -16.65
N CYS A 334 10.56 -10.75 -15.77
CA CYS A 334 9.83 -9.54 -16.15
C CYS A 334 10.16 -8.40 -15.19
N GLU A 335 10.42 -7.22 -15.74
CA GLU A 335 10.61 -5.99 -14.97
C GLU A 335 9.73 -4.87 -15.55
N ILE A 336 8.78 -4.37 -14.76
CA ILE A 336 7.95 -3.21 -15.09
C ILE A 336 8.32 -2.09 -14.14
N ASP A 337 9.11 -1.13 -14.62
CA ASP A 337 9.69 -0.13 -13.73
C ASP A 337 9.69 1.32 -14.23
N GLN A 338 9.49 2.28 -13.33
CA GLN A 338 9.61 3.72 -13.62
C GLN A 338 8.67 4.21 -14.72
N ASN A 339 7.54 3.55 -14.90
CA ASN A 339 6.52 4.01 -15.83
C ASN A 339 5.64 5.06 -15.14
N LEU A 340 5.21 6.06 -15.91
CA LEU A 340 4.18 7.01 -15.52
C LEU A 340 2.88 6.66 -16.24
N ILE A 341 1.85 6.27 -15.49
CA ILE A 341 0.51 6.04 -16.04
C ILE A 341 -0.36 7.24 -15.65
N THR A 342 -0.79 8.01 -16.66
CA THR A 342 -1.58 9.23 -16.46
C THR A 342 -3.04 9.08 -16.87
N ALA A 343 -3.44 7.96 -17.48
CA ALA A 343 -4.83 7.64 -17.75
C ALA A 343 -5.00 6.13 -18.01
N SER A 344 -6.04 5.53 -17.43
CA SER A 344 -6.60 4.25 -17.85
C SER A 344 -8.00 4.07 -17.27
N PRO A 345 -8.98 3.57 -18.03
CA PRO A 345 -10.35 3.40 -17.57
C PRO A 345 -10.58 2.18 -16.67
N GLN A 346 -9.66 1.22 -16.67
CA GLN A 346 -9.82 0.00 -15.89
C GLN A 346 -8.51 -0.34 -15.18
N TRP A 347 -7.46 -0.76 -15.89
CA TRP A 347 -6.21 -1.17 -15.25
C TRP A 347 -5.05 -0.21 -15.53
N GLY A 348 -4.31 0.19 -14.50
CA GLY A 348 -3.00 0.81 -14.72
C GLY A 348 -2.03 -0.22 -15.29
N ILE A 349 -1.64 -1.17 -14.45
CA ILE A 349 -0.82 -2.34 -14.83
C ILE A 349 -1.63 -3.59 -14.56
N TYR A 350 -1.85 -4.42 -15.59
CA TYR A 350 -2.53 -5.70 -15.47
C TYR A 350 -1.58 -6.82 -15.86
N VAL A 351 -1.34 -7.76 -14.95
CA VAL A 351 -0.48 -8.93 -15.19
C VAL A 351 -1.25 -10.20 -14.92
N GLN A 352 -1.21 -11.13 -15.86
CA GLN A 352 -1.93 -12.40 -15.79
C GLN A 352 -1.07 -13.56 -16.30
N GLY A 353 -1.30 -14.75 -15.74
CA GLY A 353 -0.85 -16.02 -16.31
C GLY A 353 -0.08 -16.89 -15.31
N ASN A 354 0.61 -17.89 -15.83
CA ASN A 354 1.26 -18.93 -15.02
C ASN A 354 2.56 -18.45 -14.34
N THR A 355 3.17 -19.33 -13.55
CA THR A 355 4.51 -19.14 -12.95
C THR A 355 5.57 -18.73 -13.96
N THR A 356 6.51 -17.91 -13.49
CA THR A 356 7.67 -17.47 -14.27
C THR A 356 8.92 -18.23 -13.90
N ASN A 357 9.70 -18.57 -14.92
CA ASN A 357 11.09 -18.97 -14.79
C ASN A 357 11.93 -17.69 -14.71
N GLY A 358 11.97 -17.07 -13.53
CA GLY A 358 12.68 -15.82 -13.31
C GLY A 358 12.00 -14.94 -12.28
N ALA A 359 12.56 -13.76 -12.03
CA ALA A 359 11.90 -12.77 -11.18
C ALA A 359 10.83 -12.01 -11.98
N PHE A 360 9.65 -11.83 -11.39
CA PHE A 360 8.61 -10.98 -11.94
C PHE A 360 8.40 -9.77 -11.03
N ARG A 361 8.87 -8.59 -11.45
CA ARG A 361 8.88 -7.39 -10.61
C ARG A 361 8.08 -6.24 -11.19
N ILE A 362 7.28 -5.59 -10.34
CA ILE A 362 6.56 -4.36 -10.66
C ILE A 362 6.95 -3.31 -9.62
N HIS A 363 7.83 -2.38 -9.97
CA HIS A 363 8.35 -1.45 -8.98
C HIS A 363 8.64 -0.05 -9.49
N HIS A 364 8.67 0.93 -8.58
CA HIS A 364 9.00 2.32 -8.93
C HIS A 364 8.07 2.93 -9.99
N ASN A 365 6.88 2.38 -10.21
CA ASN A 365 5.90 2.96 -11.13
C ASN A 365 5.10 4.03 -10.41
N ARG A 366 4.62 4.99 -11.20
CA ARG A 366 3.73 6.05 -10.73
C ARG A 366 2.43 6.01 -11.53
N ILE A 367 1.31 5.87 -10.84
CA ILE A 367 -0.01 5.72 -11.46
C ILE A 367 -0.92 6.80 -10.87
N GLN A 368 -1.37 7.77 -11.68
CA GLN A 368 -2.02 8.98 -11.16
C GLN A 368 -3.31 9.45 -11.82
N GLY A 369 -3.68 8.89 -12.96
CA GLY A 369 -4.89 9.32 -13.67
C GLY A 369 -5.78 8.18 -14.09
N THR A 370 -5.62 7.01 -13.46
CA THR A 370 -6.61 5.95 -13.58
C THR A 370 -7.95 6.48 -13.08
N ARG A 371 -9.00 6.18 -13.83
CA ARG A 371 -10.37 6.58 -13.51
C ARG A 371 -11.32 5.50 -13.97
N SER A 372 -11.97 4.83 -13.05
CA SER A 372 -12.83 3.69 -13.35
C SER A 372 -13.99 4.05 -14.27
N ALA A 373 -14.02 3.48 -15.47
CA ALA A 373 -15.18 3.50 -16.37
C ALA A 373 -16.11 2.29 -16.13
N VAL A 374 -15.55 1.21 -15.59
CA VAL A 374 -16.21 -0.07 -15.30
C VAL A 374 -15.79 -0.59 -13.93
N ALA A 375 -16.39 -1.69 -13.50
CA ALA A 375 -15.99 -2.37 -12.28
C ALA A 375 -14.58 -2.96 -12.39
N ASN A 376 -14.02 -3.29 -11.23
CA ASN A 376 -12.70 -3.91 -11.10
C ASN A 376 -11.60 -3.10 -11.79
N ALA A 377 -11.68 -1.78 -11.66
CA ALA A 377 -10.66 -0.88 -12.14
C ALA A 377 -9.62 -0.64 -11.04
N TYR A 378 -8.42 -1.22 -11.20
CA TYR A 378 -7.33 -1.09 -10.24
C TYR A 378 -6.09 -0.45 -10.87
N MET A 379 -5.34 0.28 -10.06
CA MET A 379 -4.03 0.78 -10.48
C MET A 379 -3.07 -0.36 -10.80
N ILE A 380 -3.10 -1.45 -10.01
CA ILE A 380 -2.35 -2.68 -10.32
C ILE A 380 -3.25 -3.90 -10.07
N GLY A 381 -3.40 -4.75 -11.10
CA GLY A 381 -4.02 -6.07 -10.99
C GLY A 381 -2.98 -7.18 -11.17
N VAL A 382 -2.82 -8.03 -10.15
CA VAL A 382 -1.85 -9.13 -10.08
C VAL A 382 -2.58 -10.47 -10.08
N TYR A 383 -2.64 -11.09 -11.25
CA TYR A 383 -3.26 -12.40 -11.52
C TYR A 383 -2.18 -13.40 -11.92
N LYS A 384 -1.04 -13.30 -11.25
CA LYS A 384 0.19 -13.99 -11.62
C LYS A 384 0.98 -14.37 -10.37
N PRO A 385 1.40 -15.65 -10.24
CA PRO A 385 2.21 -16.08 -9.11
C PRO A 385 3.65 -15.57 -9.20
N ASP A 386 4.27 -15.50 -8.04
CA ASP A 386 5.66 -15.08 -7.81
C ASP A 386 5.97 -13.65 -8.25
N ALA A 387 4.97 -12.77 -8.14
CA ALA A 387 5.12 -11.35 -8.38
C ALA A 387 5.69 -10.64 -7.15
N ASP A 388 6.61 -9.71 -7.38
CA ASP A 388 7.20 -8.83 -6.37
C ASP A 388 6.85 -7.38 -6.73
N VAL A 389 5.99 -6.75 -5.93
CA VAL A 389 5.35 -5.46 -6.20
C VAL A 389 5.73 -4.46 -5.12
N TYR A 390 6.66 -3.55 -5.43
CA TYR A 390 7.22 -2.68 -4.41
C TYR A 390 7.60 -1.27 -4.86
N GLU A 391 7.67 -0.34 -3.90
CA GLU A 391 8.09 1.05 -4.12
C GLU A 391 7.30 1.77 -5.23
N ASN A 392 6.05 1.37 -5.46
CA ASN A 392 5.15 2.08 -6.38
C ASN A 392 4.43 3.22 -5.67
N LEU A 393 4.15 4.29 -6.43
CA LEU A 393 3.33 5.41 -5.99
C LEU A 393 2.01 5.40 -6.77
N LEU A 394 0.93 5.00 -6.10
CA LEU A 394 -0.39 4.85 -6.68
C LEU A 394 -1.30 5.94 -6.12
N ASP A 395 -1.87 6.79 -6.97
CA ASP A 395 -2.63 7.98 -6.61
C ASP A 395 -3.68 8.34 -7.68
N GLY A 396 -4.68 7.48 -7.84
CA GLY A 396 -5.68 7.58 -8.91
C GLY A 396 -7.13 7.57 -8.41
N GLU A 397 -8.05 7.91 -9.31
CA GLU A 397 -9.51 7.76 -9.11
C GLU A 397 -9.98 6.36 -9.50
N SER A 398 -9.22 5.36 -9.06
CA SER A 398 -9.55 3.95 -9.16
C SER A 398 -9.18 3.23 -7.86
N ARG A 399 -9.40 1.92 -7.83
CA ARG A 399 -8.94 1.06 -6.74
C ARG A 399 -7.41 0.93 -6.77
N GLY A 400 -6.83 0.54 -5.66
CA GLY A 400 -5.38 0.38 -5.48
C GLY A 400 -4.83 -0.86 -6.13
N VAL A 401 -4.55 -1.89 -5.33
CA VAL A 401 -3.95 -3.16 -5.79
C VAL A 401 -4.92 -4.31 -5.60
N HIS A 402 -5.10 -5.13 -6.63
CA HIS A 402 -5.83 -6.41 -6.56
C HIS A 402 -4.83 -7.55 -6.75
N ILE A 403 -4.79 -8.47 -5.79
CA ILE A 403 -4.04 -9.72 -5.88
C ILE A 403 -5.07 -10.85 -5.93
N ASP A 404 -5.12 -11.58 -7.03
CA ASP A 404 -6.20 -12.54 -7.31
C ASP A 404 -5.68 -13.92 -7.72
N GLY A 405 -6.04 -14.96 -6.97
CA GLY A 405 -5.69 -16.36 -7.20
C GLY A 405 -6.64 -17.17 -8.10
N GLN A 406 -7.73 -16.57 -8.64
CA GLN A 406 -8.86 -17.30 -9.21
C GLN A 406 -8.51 -18.18 -10.43
N ASP A 407 -7.43 -17.85 -11.16
CA ASP A 407 -6.96 -18.61 -12.34
C ASP A 407 -6.29 -19.96 -12.01
N ALA A 408 -6.63 -20.57 -10.86
CA ALA A 408 -6.16 -21.86 -10.35
C ALA A 408 -4.64 -22.01 -10.15
N SER A 409 -3.84 -20.98 -10.45
CA SER A 409 -2.40 -21.00 -10.28
C SER A 409 -1.93 -20.65 -8.86
N GLY A 410 -2.82 -20.11 -8.03
CA GLY A 410 -2.52 -19.60 -6.68
C GLY A 410 -1.55 -18.42 -6.76
N VAL A 411 -2.02 -17.19 -6.51
CA VAL A 411 -1.14 -16.03 -6.63
C VAL A 411 -0.34 -15.82 -5.35
N ARG A 412 0.94 -16.22 -5.43
CA ARG A 412 2.00 -15.82 -4.49
C ARG A 412 2.49 -14.44 -4.88
N CYS A 413 2.38 -13.46 -3.99
CA CYS A 413 2.72 -12.08 -4.29
C CYS A 413 3.34 -11.42 -3.06
N GLU A 414 4.50 -10.80 -3.23
CA GLU A 414 5.13 -9.93 -2.23
C GLU A 414 4.73 -8.49 -2.56
N LEU A 415 3.81 -7.90 -1.80
CA LEU A 415 3.37 -6.51 -1.98
C LEU A 415 3.93 -5.65 -0.84
N HIS A 416 4.95 -4.84 -1.11
CA HIS A 416 5.60 -4.10 -0.02
C HIS A 416 6.17 -2.72 -0.35
N ASP A 417 6.31 -1.88 0.68
CA ASP A 417 6.91 -0.54 0.55
C ASP A 417 6.22 0.35 -0.51
N ASN A 418 4.93 0.11 -0.80
CA ASN A 418 4.16 0.93 -1.72
C ASN A 418 3.41 2.05 -0.98
N ARG A 419 3.19 3.17 -1.68
CA ARG A 419 2.27 4.22 -1.23
C ARG A 419 1.04 4.21 -2.10
N ILE A 420 -0.11 3.92 -1.51
CA ILE A 420 -1.38 3.69 -2.19
C ILE A 420 -2.38 4.73 -1.71
N ARG A 421 -2.92 5.51 -2.65
CA ARG A 421 -3.98 6.50 -2.46
C ARG A 421 -5.09 6.16 -3.46
N ALA A 422 -6.18 5.59 -2.94
CA ALA A 422 -7.26 5.09 -3.78
C ALA A 422 -8.58 5.81 -3.44
N GLN A 423 -9.37 6.02 -4.47
CA GLN A 423 -10.75 6.48 -4.41
C GLN A 423 -11.42 6.03 -5.70
N ASP A 424 -12.66 5.60 -5.67
CA ASP A 424 -13.32 5.01 -6.85
C ASP A 424 -14.66 5.70 -7.09
N ARG A 425 -14.91 6.15 -8.31
CA ARG A 425 -16.15 6.86 -8.65
C ARG A 425 -17.20 5.85 -9.11
N PRO A 426 -18.49 6.06 -8.78
CA PRO A 426 -19.59 5.38 -9.45
C PRO A 426 -19.36 5.27 -10.96
N ASN A 427 -19.59 4.09 -11.50
CA ASN A 427 -19.32 3.78 -12.90
C ASN A 427 -20.57 3.17 -13.55
N ALA A 428 -20.48 2.87 -14.85
CA ALA A 428 -21.63 2.41 -15.62
C ALA A 428 -22.22 1.07 -15.12
N GLU A 429 -21.42 0.24 -14.46
CA GLU A 429 -21.86 -1.05 -13.93
C GLU A 429 -22.39 -0.95 -12.50
N TYR A 430 -21.76 -0.13 -11.67
CA TYR A 430 -22.10 0.01 -10.26
C TYR A 430 -22.27 1.47 -9.85
N PRO A 431 -23.52 1.95 -9.68
CA PRO A 431 -23.79 3.31 -9.22
C PRO A 431 -23.35 3.54 -7.76
N VAL A 432 -23.15 2.46 -7.00
CA VAL A 432 -22.49 2.44 -5.69
C VAL A 432 -21.62 1.20 -5.63
N HIS A 433 -20.35 1.34 -5.26
CA HIS A 433 -19.45 0.20 -5.06
C HIS A 433 -18.39 0.51 -3.98
N TRP A 434 -17.26 -0.18 -4.05
CA TRP A 434 -16.21 -0.16 -3.06
C TRP A 434 -14.90 0.24 -3.71
N ALA A 435 -14.27 1.29 -3.17
CA ALA A 435 -12.89 1.64 -3.42
C ALA A 435 -12.01 0.77 -2.51
N HIS A 436 -11.19 -0.10 -3.10
CA HIS A 436 -10.23 -0.91 -2.36
C HIS A 436 -8.86 -0.25 -2.37
N GLY A 437 -8.16 -0.25 -1.24
CA GLY A 437 -6.73 0.06 -1.17
C GLY A 437 -5.92 -1.16 -1.60
N VAL A 438 -6.05 -2.25 -0.85
CA VAL A 438 -5.52 -3.58 -1.20
C VAL A 438 -6.66 -4.60 -1.12
N ARG A 439 -6.85 -5.38 -2.18
CA ARG A 439 -7.77 -6.52 -2.22
C ARG A 439 -6.99 -7.82 -2.42
N LEU A 440 -7.17 -8.75 -1.51
CA LEU A 440 -6.71 -10.14 -1.62
C LEU A 440 -7.92 -11.01 -1.95
N GLU A 441 -7.93 -11.64 -3.11
CA GLU A 441 -9.01 -12.51 -3.57
C GLU A 441 -8.44 -13.88 -3.92
N THR A 442 -8.76 -14.93 -3.17
CA THR A 442 -8.27 -16.31 -3.41
C THR A 442 -6.75 -16.50 -3.53
N ALA A 443 -5.94 -15.50 -3.17
CA ALA A 443 -4.48 -15.56 -3.19
C ALA A 443 -3.91 -16.63 -2.24
N THR A 444 -2.69 -17.10 -2.48
CA THR A 444 -2.02 -18.09 -1.60
C THR A 444 -0.56 -17.72 -1.46
N ASP A 445 0.03 -17.91 -0.29
CA ASP A 445 1.40 -17.51 0.04
C ASP A 445 1.69 -16.05 -0.35
N ALA A 446 0.69 -15.18 -0.20
CA ALA A 446 0.81 -13.75 -0.49
C ALA A 446 1.19 -12.99 0.78
N HIS A 447 2.19 -12.11 0.67
CA HIS A 447 2.66 -11.28 1.77
C HIS A 447 2.44 -9.81 1.44
N VAL A 448 1.79 -9.09 2.35
CA VAL A 448 1.51 -7.65 2.21
C VAL A 448 2.14 -6.93 3.40
N TYR A 449 3.20 -6.14 3.19
CA TYR A 449 3.88 -5.48 4.31
C TYR A 449 4.50 -4.12 4.03
N HIS A 450 4.63 -3.30 5.07
CA HIS A 450 5.25 -1.96 4.98
C HIS A 450 4.61 -1.02 3.93
N ASN A 451 3.35 -1.24 3.56
CA ASN A 451 2.62 -0.34 2.68
C ASN A 451 1.97 0.81 3.47
N ASP A 452 1.90 1.99 2.85
CA ASP A 452 1.12 3.13 3.32
C ASP A 452 -0.12 3.26 2.42
N VAL A 453 -1.27 2.83 2.93
CA VAL A 453 -2.53 2.74 2.19
C VAL A 453 -3.53 3.73 2.78
N LEU A 454 -4.01 4.65 1.95
CA LEU A 454 -5.11 5.55 2.27
C LEU A 454 -6.21 5.41 1.21
N VAL A 455 -7.43 5.18 1.66
CA VAL A 455 -8.61 5.11 0.82
C VAL A 455 -9.62 6.16 1.26
N THR A 456 -10.11 6.95 0.30
CA THR A 456 -11.02 8.05 0.57
C THR A 456 -12.39 7.80 -0.07
N ALA A 457 -13.44 7.98 0.73
CA ALA A 457 -14.81 8.13 0.28
C ALA A 457 -15.23 9.59 0.46
N ASP A 458 -15.92 10.16 -0.52
CA ASP A 458 -16.46 11.52 -0.45
C ASP A 458 -17.79 11.59 -1.22
N ALA A 459 -18.29 12.78 -1.54
CA ALA A 459 -19.58 12.91 -2.23
C ALA A 459 -19.55 12.38 -3.69
N ASP A 460 -18.36 12.31 -4.29
CA ASP A 460 -18.13 11.90 -5.67
C ASP A 460 -17.60 10.45 -5.77
N HIS A 461 -17.18 9.85 -4.65
CA HIS A 461 -16.53 8.54 -4.60
C HIS A 461 -17.27 7.55 -3.69
N SER A 462 -17.12 6.27 -3.98
CA SER A 462 -17.81 5.16 -3.30
C SER A 462 -17.21 4.82 -1.93
N GLU A 463 -17.73 3.79 -1.26
CA GLU A 463 -17.24 3.38 0.08
C GLU A 463 -15.75 3.05 0.08
N ALA A 464 -15.04 3.41 1.16
CA ALA A 464 -13.59 3.23 1.27
C ALA A 464 -13.24 1.98 2.08
N LEU A 465 -12.43 1.08 1.52
CA LEU A 465 -11.96 -0.16 2.14
C LEU A 465 -10.44 -0.22 2.03
N ALA A 466 -9.72 0.03 3.13
CA ALA A 466 -8.25 0.08 3.06
C ALA A 466 -7.63 -1.30 2.80
N LEU A 467 -8.06 -2.32 3.54
CA LEU A 467 -7.75 -3.73 3.29
C LEU A 467 -9.05 -4.51 3.11
N SER A 468 -9.14 -5.29 2.04
CA SER A 468 -10.24 -6.24 1.80
C SER A 468 -9.67 -7.63 1.52
N ILE A 469 -10.16 -8.64 2.23
CA ILE A 469 -9.72 -10.03 2.11
C ILE A 469 -10.94 -10.92 1.80
N SER A 470 -10.88 -11.67 0.72
CA SER A 470 -11.91 -12.62 0.28
C SER A 470 -11.25 -13.91 -0.19
N MET A 471 -11.19 -14.95 0.64
CA MET A 471 -10.36 -16.12 0.33
C MET A 471 -11.09 -17.42 0.59
N ASP A 472 -11.09 -18.32 -0.39
CA ASP A 472 -11.64 -19.68 -0.24
C ASP A 472 -10.68 -20.62 0.51
N ALA A 473 -9.37 -20.32 0.44
CA ALA A 473 -8.29 -20.95 1.19
C ALA A 473 -7.15 -19.94 1.41
N ALA A 474 -6.94 -19.51 2.64
CA ALA A 474 -5.95 -18.48 2.97
C ALA A 474 -4.56 -19.06 3.33
N ARG A 475 -4.06 -20.00 2.53
CA ARG A 475 -2.80 -20.71 2.81
C ARG A 475 -1.62 -19.75 2.66
N GLY A 476 -0.77 -19.62 3.69
CA GLY A 476 0.49 -18.87 3.71
C GLY A 476 0.37 -17.35 3.63
N VAL A 477 -0.82 -16.78 3.80
CA VAL A 477 -1.04 -15.36 3.58
C VAL A 477 -0.64 -14.57 4.81
N GLN A 478 0.19 -13.54 4.65
CA GLN A 478 0.64 -12.69 5.74
C GLN A 478 0.38 -11.22 5.42
N VAL A 479 -0.20 -10.48 6.36
CA VAL A 479 -0.40 -9.04 6.25
C VAL A 479 0.20 -8.37 7.47
N HIS A 480 1.31 -7.65 7.34
CA HIS A 480 1.99 -7.08 8.51
C HIS A 480 2.75 -5.78 8.32
N GLY A 481 2.85 -4.97 9.38
CA GLY A 481 3.67 -3.75 9.35
C GLY A 481 3.15 -2.68 8.39
N ASN A 482 1.88 -2.74 7.96
CA ASN A 482 1.27 -1.75 7.08
C ASN A 482 0.58 -0.65 7.88
N LEU A 483 0.37 0.50 7.24
CA LEU A 483 -0.59 1.51 7.64
C LEU A 483 -1.79 1.44 6.68
N PHE A 484 -2.94 1.04 7.19
CA PHE A 484 -4.22 1.02 6.47
C PHE A 484 -5.14 2.10 7.02
N HIS A 485 -5.40 3.13 6.23
CA HIS A 485 -6.25 4.26 6.60
C HIS A 485 -7.44 4.35 5.64
N ALA A 486 -8.66 4.29 6.16
CA ALA A 486 -9.87 4.59 5.42
C ALA A 486 -10.54 5.86 5.99
N THR A 487 -10.93 6.80 5.14
CA THR A 487 -11.65 8.02 5.56
C THR A 487 -12.85 8.27 4.67
N SER A 488 -14.00 8.64 5.24
CA SER A 488 -15.21 8.96 4.47
C SER A 488 -15.71 10.35 4.79
N THR A 489 -15.51 11.35 3.94
CA THR A 489 -15.99 12.73 4.20
C THR A 489 -17.49 12.89 3.95
N HIS A 490 -18.16 11.85 3.48
CA HIS A 490 -19.57 11.88 3.10
C HIS A 490 -20.38 10.93 3.99
N ALA A 491 -21.44 11.44 4.63
CA ALA A 491 -22.18 10.67 5.64
C ALA A 491 -22.81 9.34 5.15
N PRO A 492 -23.32 9.25 3.90
CA PRO A 492 -23.86 7.99 3.36
C PRO A 492 -22.82 6.89 3.19
N PHE A 493 -21.57 7.23 2.84
CA PHE A 493 -20.54 6.23 2.58
C PHE A 493 -19.75 5.91 3.84
N LYS A 494 -19.40 4.62 3.99
CA LYS A 494 -18.59 4.13 5.09
C LYS A 494 -17.13 4.03 4.68
N ALA A 495 -16.25 4.33 5.63
CA ALA A 495 -14.84 4.00 5.54
C ALA A 495 -14.48 2.88 6.52
N LYS A 496 -13.96 1.79 5.97
CA LYS A 496 -13.67 0.53 6.63
C LYS A 496 -12.16 0.27 6.57
N ALA A 497 -11.48 0.17 7.70
CA ALA A 497 -10.02 -0.07 7.68
C ALA A 497 -9.69 -1.50 7.24
N TYR A 498 -10.42 -2.48 7.75
CA TYR A 498 -10.27 -3.88 7.37
C TYR A 498 -11.63 -4.55 7.14
N VAL A 499 -11.78 -5.16 5.96
CA VAL A 499 -12.94 -5.96 5.59
C VAL A 499 -12.52 -7.40 5.31
N TRP A 500 -13.19 -8.34 5.97
CA TRP A 500 -13.18 -9.76 5.66
C TRP A 500 -14.45 -10.11 4.89
N ALA A 501 -14.37 -10.19 3.56
CA ALA A 501 -15.52 -10.33 2.67
C ALA A 501 -15.79 -11.77 2.19
N GLY A 502 -14.85 -12.70 2.36
CA GLY A 502 -15.02 -14.10 1.97
C GLY A 502 -14.20 -15.01 2.87
N GLY A 503 -14.84 -16.01 3.45
CA GLY A 503 -14.25 -16.94 4.41
C GLY A 503 -13.82 -18.22 3.73
N ALA A 504 -12.72 -18.78 4.22
CA ALA A 504 -12.26 -20.05 3.71
C ALA A 504 -13.33 -21.12 3.95
N SER A 505 -13.55 -22.02 3.00
CA SER A 505 -14.44 -23.17 3.20
C SER A 505 -14.00 -24.08 4.36
N SER A 506 -12.80 -23.86 4.92
CA SER A 506 -12.25 -24.55 6.09
C SER A 506 -11.60 -23.57 7.09
N ALA A 507 -11.81 -23.84 8.39
CA ALA A 507 -11.21 -23.13 9.53
C ALA A 507 -9.69 -23.21 9.54
N PRO A 508 -8.99 -22.17 10.02
CA PRO A 508 -7.93 -21.51 9.27
C PRO A 508 -6.59 -22.20 9.47
N ALA A 509 -5.89 -22.51 8.38
CA ALA A 509 -4.45 -22.70 8.46
C ALA A 509 -3.80 -21.67 7.54
N ASP A 510 -3.10 -20.73 8.17
CA ASP A 510 -2.03 -19.92 7.56
C ASP A 510 -2.36 -18.49 7.08
N LEU A 511 -3.51 -17.89 7.44
CA LEU A 511 -3.62 -16.42 7.39
C LEU A 511 -3.13 -15.79 8.69
N GLU A 512 -2.23 -14.81 8.57
CA GLU A 512 -1.75 -14.01 9.69
C GLU A 512 -1.86 -12.51 9.39
N VAL A 513 -2.66 -11.78 10.17
CA VAL A 513 -2.74 -10.31 10.11
C VAL A 513 -2.14 -9.73 11.39
N ARG A 514 -0.94 -9.15 11.32
CA ARG A 514 -0.21 -8.71 12.53
C ARG A 514 0.56 -7.41 12.42
N HIS A 515 0.74 -6.71 13.54
CA HIS A 515 1.59 -5.50 13.59
C HIS A 515 1.21 -4.42 12.56
N ASN A 516 -0.05 -4.35 12.15
CA ASN A 516 -0.53 -3.28 11.29
C ASN A 516 -1.10 -2.13 12.13
N VAL A 517 -1.21 -0.96 11.51
CA VAL A 517 -2.00 0.15 12.04
C VAL A 517 -3.23 0.30 11.15
N PHE A 518 -4.40 0.05 11.73
CA PHE A 518 -5.70 0.24 11.08
C PHE A 518 -6.34 1.52 11.60
N GLN A 519 -6.68 2.42 10.68
CA GLN A 519 -7.31 3.69 11.00
C GLN A 519 -8.58 3.90 10.16
N ALA A 520 -9.70 4.24 10.80
CA ALA A 520 -10.97 4.48 10.09
C ALA A 520 -11.79 5.62 10.70
N THR A 521 -12.63 6.26 9.86
CA THR A 521 -13.68 7.19 10.35
C THR A 521 -14.95 6.49 10.80
N ASP A 522 -15.29 5.31 10.26
CA ASP A 522 -16.60 4.67 10.48
C ASP A 522 -16.48 3.27 11.08
N VAL A 523 -15.72 2.37 10.46
CA VAL A 523 -15.64 0.95 10.88
C VAL A 523 -14.20 0.48 10.89
N LEU A 524 -13.72 -0.03 12.02
CA LEU A 524 -12.36 -0.57 12.10
C LEU A 524 -12.27 -1.96 11.45
N LEU A 525 -13.20 -2.85 11.80
CA LEU A 525 -13.28 -4.21 11.28
C LEU A 525 -14.69 -4.53 10.77
N GLN A 526 -14.80 -5.06 9.56
CA GLN A 526 -16.06 -5.59 9.06
C GLN A 526 -15.91 -7.03 8.57
N ARG A 527 -16.92 -7.85 8.82
CA ARG A 527 -17.07 -9.19 8.24
C ARG A 527 -18.28 -9.15 7.31
N GLU A 528 -18.10 -9.51 6.05
CA GLU A 528 -19.13 -9.47 5.01
C GLU A 528 -19.37 -10.86 4.42
N TRP A 529 -20.58 -11.09 3.89
CA TRP A 529 -20.98 -12.23 3.06
C TRP A 529 -20.61 -13.60 3.65
N ASP A 530 -19.99 -14.47 2.86
CA ASP A 530 -19.63 -15.84 3.19
C ASP A 530 -18.34 -15.91 4.02
N SER A 531 -18.14 -15.00 4.97
CA SER A 531 -17.02 -14.97 5.93
C SER A 531 -17.07 -16.13 6.95
N SER A 532 -17.30 -17.34 6.46
CA SER A 532 -17.56 -18.59 7.18
C SER A 532 -16.47 -18.95 8.18
N HIS A 533 -15.20 -18.79 7.80
CA HIS A 533 -14.07 -19.01 8.69
C HIS A 533 -13.07 -17.87 8.63
N GLY A 534 -12.89 -17.21 9.78
CA GLY A 534 -11.86 -16.20 10.01
C GLY A 534 -10.50 -16.78 10.32
N GLY A 535 -9.51 -15.88 10.35
CA GLY A 535 -8.16 -16.13 10.86
C GLY A 535 -7.86 -15.32 12.12
N PRO A 536 -6.73 -15.61 12.80
CA PRO A 536 -6.23 -14.77 13.87
C PRO A 536 -5.70 -13.44 13.32
N THR A 537 -6.15 -12.34 13.91
CA THR A 537 -5.42 -11.07 13.88
C THR A 537 -4.67 -10.94 15.21
N ARG A 538 -3.44 -10.44 15.19
CA ARG A 538 -2.67 -10.25 16.41
C ARG A 538 -1.86 -8.96 16.44
N ASP A 539 -1.76 -8.33 17.59
CA ASP A 539 -0.80 -7.24 17.83
C ASP A 539 -0.95 -6.05 16.85
N ASN A 540 -2.17 -5.81 16.33
CA ASN A 540 -2.43 -4.64 15.51
C ASN A 540 -2.85 -3.46 16.39
N VAL A 541 -2.67 -2.26 15.85
CA VAL A 541 -3.13 -1.02 16.46
C VAL A 541 -4.35 -0.53 15.70
N TRP A 542 -5.44 -0.28 16.41
CA TRP A 542 -6.68 0.23 15.85
C TRP A 542 -6.94 1.64 16.33
N MET A 543 -7.18 2.54 15.38
CA MET A 543 -7.25 3.98 15.64
C MET A 543 -8.47 4.60 14.98
N ARG A 544 -9.16 5.46 15.72
CA ARG A 544 -10.16 6.34 15.14
C ARG A 544 -9.49 7.47 14.38
N ASP A 545 -9.94 7.72 13.16
CA ASP A 545 -9.69 9.00 12.50
C ASP A 545 -10.68 10.05 13.00
N ILE A 546 -10.20 10.93 13.88
CA ILE A 546 -10.97 12.02 14.45
C ILE A 546 -11.05 13.25 13.54
N ALA A 547 -10.42 13.23 12.36
CA ALA A 547 -10.31 14.41 11.51
C ALA A 547 -11.65 14.89 10.93
N GLN A 548 -12.73 14.15 11.13
CA GLN A 548 -14.10 14.54 10.78
C GLN A 548 -14.94 15.00 11.98
N GLY A 549 -14.30 15.19 13.11
CA GLY A 549 -14.93 15.56 14.36
C GLY A 549 -15.47 14.36 15.14
N PRO A 550 -15.74 14.55 16.45
CA PRO A 550 -16.14 13.47 17.35
C PRO A 550 -17.55 12.92 17.10
N GLY A 551 -18.34 13.56 16.23
CA GLY A 551 -19.78 13.30 16.07
C GLY A 551 -20.16 12.10 15.19
N LYS A 552 -19.25 11.54 14.39
CA LYS A 552 -19.53 10.31 13.64
C LYS A 552 -19.31 9.09 14.52
N PRO A 553 -20.31 8.23 14.78
CA PRO A 553 -20.10 7.03 15.57
C PRO A 553 -19.10 6.12 14.86
N LEU A 554 -18.04 5.75 15.59
CA LEU A 554 -17.12 4.70 15.16
C LEU A 554 -17.65 3.37 15.69
N LEU A 555 -17.63 2.35 14.83
CA LEU A 555 -17.86 0.97 15.22
C LEU A 555 -16.53 0.23 15.21
N PHE A 556 -16.26 -0.52 16.27
CA PHE A 556 -15.08 -1.36 16.29
C PHE A 556 -15.25 -2.53 15.33
N GLU A 557 -16.36 -3.27 15.43
CA GLU A 557 -16.63 -4.41 14.57
C GLU A 557 -18.07 -4.41 14.04
N ARG A 558 -18.25 -4.71 12.75
CA ARG A 558 -19.56 -4.93 12.11
C ARG A 558 -19.63 -6.33 11.52
N ILE A 559 -20.69 -7.05 11.87
CA ILE A 559 -20.97 -8.40 11.38
C ILE A 559 -22.06 -8.36 10.32
N ASP A 560 -21.70 -8.56 9.07
CA ASP A 560 -22.57 -8.46 7.89
C ASP A 560 -22.55 -9.77 7.10
N VAL A 561 -22.76 -10.88 7.80
CA VAL A 561 -22.70 -12.25 7.26
C VAL A 561 -24.08 -12.66 6.79
N SER A 562 -24.26 -12.82 5.48
CA SER A 562 -25.54 -13.24 4.89
C SER A 562 -25.83 -14.71 5.23
N ASP A 563 -26.83 -14.90 6.10
CA ASP A 563 -27.74 -16.02 6.39
C ASP A 563 -27.47 -17.51 6.04
N ILE A 564 -26.46 -17.90 5.24
CA ILE A 564 -26.32 -19.29 4.77
C ILE A 564 -25.23 -20.08 5.50
N VAL A 565 -24.10 -19.46 5.87
CA VAL A 565 -22.95 -20.19 6.44
C VAL A 565 -22.53 -19.59 7.79
N PRO A 566 -22.38 -20.42 8.84
CA PRO A 566 -21.85 -19.94 10.11
C PRO A 566 -20.45 -19.32 9.97
N SER A 567 -20.24 -18.19 10.63
CA SER A 567 -19.02 -17.37 10.62
C SER A 567 -18.24 -17.54 11.93
N SER A 568 -17.19 -18.37 11.92
CA SER A 568 -16.43 -18.76 13.12
C SER A 568 -14.92 -18.55 12.96
N GLY A 569 -14.12 -18.80 13.99
CA GLY A 569 -12.65 -18.75 13.91
C GLY A 569 -12.05 -17.33 13.94
N HIS A 570 -12.89 -16.31 14.11
CA HIS A 570 -12.52 -14.91 14.19
C HIS A 570 -11.90 -14.58 15.54
N ARG A 571 -10.57 -14.48 15.59
CA ARG A 571 -9.81 -14.24 16.82
C ARG A 571 -9.04 -12.94 16.74
N LEU A 572 -9.32 -12.03 17.67
CA LEU A 572 -8.52 -10.83 17.90
C LEU A 572 -7.59 -11.10 19.08
N ILE A 573 -6.28 -11.12 18.85
CA ILE A 573 -5.27 -11.48 19.85
C ILE A 573 -4.45 -10.25 20.18
N ASP A 574 -4.44 -9.82 21.44
CA ASP A 574 -3.53 -8.74 21.89
C ASP A 574 -3.63 -7.43 21.08
N GLU A 575 -4.81 -7.14 20.58
CA GLU A 575 -5.08 -5.91 19.82
C GLU A 575 -4.99 -4.67 20.73
N LEU A 576 -4.41 -3.60 20.19
CA LEU A 576 -4.24 -2.32 20.88
C LEU A 576 -5.23 -1.30 20.33
N THR A 577 -6.07 -0.73 21.18
CA THR A 577 -7.03 0.31 20.79
C THR A 577 -7.42 1.17 22.00
N ALA A 578 -7.75 2.44 21.74
CA ALA A 578 -8.40 3.31 22.73
C ALA A 578 -9.94 3.19 22.67
N GLU A 579 -10.46 2.55 21.63
CA GLU A 579 -11.88 2.35 21.40
C GLU A 579 -12.35 1.05 22.08
N SER A 580 -13.64 0.98 22.43
CA SER A 580 -14.18 -0.26 23.00
C SER A 580 -14.22 -1.36 21.94
N MET A 581 -13.45 -2.44 22.17
CA MET A 581 -13.53 -3.66 21.36
C MET A 581 -14.87 -4.39 21.46
N ASP A 582 -15.73 -3.97 22.41
CA ASP A 582 -17.09 -4.49 22.57
C ASP A 582 -18.10 -3.77 21.67
N SER A 583 -17.70 -2.71 20.97
CA SER A 583 -18.58 -1.98 20.06
C SER A 583 -18.84 -2.78 18.79
N ILE A 584 -19.84 -3.68 18.88
CA ILE A 584 -20.29 -4.53 17.78
C ILE A 584 -21.68 -4.12 17.31
N THR A 585 -21.86 -4.19 15.99
CA THR A 585 -23.19 -4.20 15.37
C THR A 585 -23.31 -5.37 14.41
N GLU A 586 -24.53 -5.77 14.09
CA GLU A 586 -24.80 -6.85 13.14
C GLU A 586 -25.87 -6.44 12.12
N TRP A 587 -25.82 -7.07 10.95
CA TRP A 587 -26.84 -7.00 9.93
C TRP A 587 -28.17 -7.57 10.42
N ALA A 588 -29.28 -7.22 9.77
CA ALA A 588 -30.58 -7.78 10.11
C ALA A 588 -30.62 -9.28 9.76
N ASN A 589 -30.68 -10.14 10.79
CA ASN A 589 -30.65 -11.61 10.67
C ASN A 589 -29.32 -12.15 10.11
N PRO A 590 -28.19 -11.97 10.83
CA PRO A 590 -26.93 -12.52 10.37
C PRO A 590 -26.96 -14.06 10.44
N ALA A 591 -26.18 -14.73 9.61
CA ALA A 591 -25.85 -16.13 9.85
C ALA A 591 -25.23 -16.31 11.24
N ALA A 592 -25.21 -17.54 11.75
CA ALA A 592 -24.64 -17.81 13.06
C ALA A 592 -23.17 -17.36 13.11
N TRP A 593 -22.76 -16.55 14.07
CA TRP A 593 -21.40 -16.01 14.11
C TRP A 593 -20.77 -16.07 15.50
N ARG A 594 -19.43 -16.10 15.54
CA ARG A 594 -18.64 -16.08 16.77
C ARG A 594 -17.37 -15.24 16.60
N SER A 595 -17.21 -14.23 17.46
CA SER A 595 -16.05 -13.34 17.52
C SER A 595 -15.37 -13.44 18.89
N GLU A 596 -14.07 -13.65 18.92
CA GLU A 596 -13.30 -13.95 20.12
C GLU A 596 -12.26 -12.86 20.41
N ARG A 597 -12.10 -12.51 21.69
CA ARG A 597 -11.04 -11.62 22.18
C ARG A 597 -10.10 -12.44 23.06
N TRP A 598 -8.86 -12.56 22.61
CA TRP A 598 -7.80 -13.26 23.32
C TRP A 598 -6.76 -12.26 23.79
N PHE A 599 -6.28 -12.44 25.02
CA PHE A 599 -5.25 -11.58 25.57
C PHE A 599 -4.18 -12.40 26.28
N THR A 600 -2.94 -11.94 26.16
CA THR A 600 -1.81 -12.45 26.92
C THR A 600 -1.93 -11.96 28.36
N LEU A 601 -2.05 -12.92 29.27
CA LEU A 601 -1.90 -12.76 30.70
C LEU A 601 -0.47 -13.16 31.06
N ARG A 602 0.35 -12.17 31.40
CA ARG A 602 1.72 -12.35 31.87
C ARG A 602 1.72 -12.43 33.39
N LEU A 603 2.13 -13.55 33.95
CA LEU A 603 2.38 -13.69 35.38
C LEU A 603 3.87 -13.49 35.64
N VAL A 604 4.19 -12.67 36.64
CA VAL A 604 5.56 -12.50 37.13
C VAL A 604 5.58 -13.00 38.57
N VAL A 605 6.19 -14.16 38.78
CA VAL A 605 6.25 -14.85 40.06
C VAL A 605 7.56 -14.49 40.77
N LYS A 606 7.43 -13.89 41.96
CA LYS A 606 8.55 -13.47 42.78
C LYS A 606 8.41 -13.99 44.21
N ASP A 607 9.52 -14.11 44.90
CA ASP A 607 9.51 -14.33 46.35
C ASP A 607 9.29 -13.01 47.11
N ALA A 608 9.18 -13.10 48.44
CA ALA A 608 9.04 -11.93 49.31
C ALA A 608 10.21 -10.92 49.23
N SER A 609 11.37 -11.32 48.69
CA SER A 609 12.52 -10.43 48.46
C SER A 609 12.48 -9.71 47.10
N GLY A 610 11.50 -10.06 46.25
CA GLY A 610 11.41 -9.57 44.88
C GLY A 610 12.29 -10.33 43.88
N THR A 611 12.87 -11.46 44.28
CA THR A 611 13.63 -12.35 43.40
C THR A 611 12.68 -13.21 42.58
N ALA A 612 12.96 -13.37 41.29
CA ALA A 612 12.19 -14.24 40.41
C ALA A 612 12.21 -15.71 40.89
N ILE A 613 11.06 -16.39 40.81
CA ILE A 613 10.94 -17.81 41.16
C ILE A 613 10.81 -18.63 39.88
N GLU A 614 11.83 -19.42 39.56
CA GLU A 614 11.79 -20.41 38.48
C GLU A 614 11.02 -21.67 38.92
N GLY A 615 10.27 -22.29 38.00
CA GLY A 615 9.62 -23.58 38.22
C GLY A 615 8.36 -23.52 39.09
N ALA A 616 7.76 -22.34 39.31
CA ALA A 616 6.46 -22.23 39.95
C ALA A 616 5.36 -22.73 39.00
N GLU A 617 4.57 -23.70 39.45
CA GLU A 617 3.45 -24.25 38.70
C GLU A 617 2.28 -23.27 38.69
N VAL A 618 1.82 -22.91 37.50
CA VAL A 618 0.73 -21.96 37.29
C VAL A 618 -0.46 -22.68 36.68
N THR A 619 -1.64 -22.36 37.19
CA THR A 619 -2.89 -22.79 36.57
C THR A 619 -3.92 -21.67 36.54
N ILE A 620 -4.64 -21.56 35.42
CA ILE A 620 -5.58 -20.47 35.16
C ILE A 620 -6.92 -21.09 34.75
N ASP A 621 -7.94 -20.86 35.57
CA ASP A 621 -9.32 -21.27 35.34
C ASP A 621 -10.16 -20.04 34.95
N ASP A 622 -11.10 -20.21 34.03
CA ASP A 622 -12.10 -19.17 33.72
C ASP A 622 -13.19 -19.11 34.80
N ARG A 623 -14.14 -18.18 34.66
CA ARG A 623 -15.25 -18.02 35.63
C ARG A 623 -16.18 -19.22 35.73
N GLU A 624 -16.15 -20.12 34.75
CA GLU A 624 -16.94 -21.37 34.72
C GLU A 624 -16.18 -22.52 35.39
N GLY A 625 -14.95 -22.26 35.86
CA GLY A 625 -14.05 -23.24 36.48
C GLY A 625 -13.33 -24.12 35.46
N ALA A 626 -13.37 -23.77 34.17
CA ALA A 626 -12.65 -24.50 33.14
C ALA A 626 -11.19 -24.04 33.07
N ARG A 627 -10.26 -25.00 33.12
CA ARG A 627 -8.82 -24.76 32.94
C ARG A 627 -8.55 -24.24 31.53
N VAL A 628 -8.17 -22.97 31.41
CA VAL A 628 -7.87 -22.32 30.12
C VAL A 628 -6.37 -22.26 29.82
N ALA A 629 -5.51 -22.29 30.86
CA ALA A 629 -4.06 -22.35 30.69
C ALA A 629 -3.37 -22.99 31.91
N SER A 630 -2.18 -23.54 31.69
CA SER A 630 -1.27 -24.00 32.73
C SER A 630 0.17 -23.94 32.22
N GLY A 631 1.14 -23.77 33.11
CA GLY A 631 2.55 -23.72 32.76
C GLY A 631 3.45 -23.68 33.99
N THR A 632 4.75 -23.54 33.78
CA THR A 632 5.73 -23.31 34.85
C THR A 632 6.48 -22.03 34.57
N SER A 633 6.78 -21.23 35.59
CA SER A 633 7.59 -20.02 35.43
C SER A 633 9.01 -20.35 34.96
N ASP A 634 9.53 -19.51 34.07
CA ASP A 634 10.91 -19.60 33.60
C ASP A 634 11.92 -19.02 34.61
N SER A 635 13.19 -18.93 34.21
CA SER A 635 14.27 -18.37 35.04
C SER A 635 14.09 -16.89 35.41
N GLU A 636 13.23 -16.16 34.70
CA GLU A 636 12.84 -14.78 35.03
C GLU A 636 11.57 -14.72 35.89
N GLY A 637 11.03 -15.87 36.27
CA GLY A 637 9.80 -16.00 37.03
C GLY A 637 8.56 -15.73 36.18
N VAL A 638 8.65 -15.80 34.85
CA VAL A 638 7.58 -15.39 33.95
C VAL A 638 6.79 -16.60 33.43
N VAL A 639 5.46 -16.45 33.37
CA VAL A 639 4.55 -17.32 32.60
C VAL A 639 3.67 -16.44 31.73
N ASP A 640 3.74 -16.61 30.41
CA ASP A 640 2.80 -16.00 29.48
C ASP A 640 1.72 -17.01 29.10
N ALA A 641 0.46 -16.65 29.32
CA ALA A 641 -0.70 -17.46 28.97
C ALA A 641 -1.65 -16.69 28.07
N LEU A 642 -2.01 -17.26 26.92
CA LEU A 642 -3.03 -16.69 26.05
C LEU A 642 -4.41 -17.17 26.52
N VAL A 643 -5.24 -16.26 27.03
CA VAL A 643 -6.57 -16.59 27.56
C VAL A 643 -7.69 -15.99 26.71
N LEU A 644 -8.76 -16.75 26.51
CA LEU A 644 -9.98 -16.27 25.86
C LEU A 644 -10.72 -15.38 26.86
N ALA A 645 -10.58 -14.07 26.74
CA ALA A 645 -11.14 -13.11 27.69
C ALA A 645 -12.62 -12.85 27.48
N ARG A 646 -13.08 -12.79 26.23
CA ARG A 646 -14.45 -12.44 25.88
C ARG A 646 -14.89 -13.09 24.58
N VAL A 647 -16.17 -13.42 24.49
CA VAL A 647 -16.80 -13.99 23.29
C VAL A 647 -18.10 -13.24 23.00
N ALA A 648 -18.32 -12.88 21.74
CA ALA A 648 -19.65 -12.49 21.27
C ALA A 648 -20.15 -13.55 20.27
N SER A 649 -21.44 -13.88 20.32
CA SER A 649 -22.04 -14.86 19.40
C SER A 649 -23.52 -14.54 19.20
N ASN A 650 -23.96 -14.41 17.94
CA ASN A 650 -25.36 -14.15 17.57
C ASN A 650 -26.01 -13.00 18.35
N GLY A 651 -25.29 -11.89 18.46
CA GLY A 651 -25.75 -10.68 19.13
C GLY A 651 -24.57 -9.83 19.61
N PRO A 652 -24.79 -8.52 19.84
CA PRO A 652 -23.71 -7.59 20.20
C PRO A 652 -23.23 -7.75 21.66
N ALA A 653 -23.90 -8.56 22.47
CA ALA A 653 -23.53 -8.76 23.87
C ALA A 653 -22.30 -9.68 23.98
N PHE A 654 -21.28 -9.20 24.70
CA PHE A 654 -20.14 -10.01 25.05
C PHE A 654 -20.39 -10.81 26.32
N ASP A 655 -19.95 -12.06 26.26
CA ASP A 655 -19.80 -12.95 27.38
C ASP A 655 -18.36 -12.86 27.94
N PRO A 656 -18.14 -12.16 29.08
CA PRO A 656 -16.82 -12.09 29.69
C PRO A 656 -16.47 -13.44 30.31
N ARG A 657 -15.27 -13.97 30.05
CA ARG A 657 -14.78 -15.23 30.62
C ARG A 657 -14.07 -15.05 31.96
N GLY A 658 -13.73 -13.80 32.30
CA GLY A 658 -13.20 -13.42 33.60
C GLY A 658 -14.28 -13.25 34.69
N PRO A 659 -13.86 -13.02 35.95
CA PRO A 659 -12.46 -12.98 36.38
C PRO A 659 -11.82 -14.39 36.33
N PHE A 660 -10.54 -14.46 36.00
CA PHE A 660 -9.78 -15.71 35.90
C PHE A 660 -9.19 -16.10 37.25
N ALA A 661 -9.48 -17.30 37.72
CA ALA A 661 -8.89 -17.85 38.93
C ALA A 661 -7.47 -18.36 38.64
N ILE A 662 -6.48 -17.71 39.21
CA ILE A 662 -5.06 -18.01 39.07
C ILE A 662 -4.59 -18.71 40.33
N GLN A 663 -4.01 -19.89 40.18
CA GLN A 663 -3.29 -20.60 41.23
C GLN A 663 -1.82 -20.71 40.84
N VAL A 664 -0.93 -20.39 41.78
CA VAL A 664 0.52 -20.58 41.61
C VAL A 664 1.04 -21.40 42.78
N THR A 665 1.78 -22.48 42.51
CA THR A 665 2.32 -23.38 43.53
C THR A 665 3.82 -23.55 43.35
N HIS A 666 4.57 -23.40 44.44
CA HIS A 666 6.02 -23.64 44.47
C HIS A 666 6.45 -24.04 45.89
N ALA A 667 7.67 -24.56 46.05
CA ALA A 667 8.22 -24.85 47.39
C ALA A 667 8.29 -23.61 48.29
N ALA A 668 8.33 -22.41 47.69
CA ALA A 668 8.33 -21.13 48.39
C ALA A 668 6.93 -20.66 48.86
N GLY A 669 5.84 -21.30 48.42
CA GLY A 669 4.48 -20.93 48.83
C GLY A 669 3.43 -21.17 47.76
N THR A 670 2.19 -20.78 48.06
CA THR A 670 1.05 -20.86 47.14
C THR A 670 0.34 -19.52 47.02
N TYR A 671 -0.10 -19.18 45.83
CA TYR A 671 -0.98 -18.06 45.54
C TYR A 671 -2.30 -18.55 44.97
N SER A 672 -3.41 -17.91 45.37
CA SER A 672 -4.73 -18.09 44.76
C SER A 672 -5.42 -16.73 44.70
N GLY A 673 -5.79 -16.29 43.50
CA GLY A 673 -6.48 -15.00 43.30
C GLY A 673 -7.26 -14.96 42.01
N ALA A 674 -8.19 -14.01 41.89
CA ALA A 674 -9.00 -13.83 40.69
C ALA A 674 -8.67 -12.48 40.02
N HIS A 675 -8.51 -12.46 38.69
CA HIS A 675 -8.13 -11.26 37.94
C HIS A 675 -8.94 -11.09 36.67
N ASP A 676 -9.35 -9.87 36.38
CA ASP A 676 -9.91 -9.51 35.08
C ASP A 676 -8.78 -9.26 34.07
N VAL A 677 -8.98 -9.72 32.84
CA VAL A 677 -8.03 -9.53 31.73
C VAL A 677 -8.72 -8.68 30.65
N LEU A 678 -8.33 -7.40 30.58
CA LEU A 678 -8.91 -6.37 29.71
C LEU A 678 -7.87 -5.83 28.72
N GLY A 679 -7.29 -6.73 27.94
CA GLY A 679 -6.09 -6.47 27.14
C GLY A 679 -4.88 -7.24 27.68
N ARG A 680 -3.69 -6.97 27.12
CA ARG A 680 -2.43 -7.49 27.66
C ARG A 680 -2.29 -7.07 29.12
N THR A 681 -2.30 -8.05 30.01
CA THR A 681 -2.36 -7.83 31.46
C THR A 681 -1.15 -8.50 32.11
N ALA A 682 -0.46 -7.78 32.99
CA ALA A 682 0.62 -8.32 33.79
C ALA A 682 0.19 -8.40 35.27
N VAL A 683 0.33 -9.58 35.88
CA VAL A 683 0.01 -9.82 37.29
C VAL A 683 1.30 -10.20 38.03
N LEU A 684 1.64 -9.39 39.02
CA LEU A 684 2.73 -9.71 39.95
C LEU A 684 2.21 -10.64 41.04
N VAL A 685 2.77 -11.85 41.11
CA VAL A 685 2.48 -12.85 42.14
C VAL A 685 3.67 -12.91 43.09
N THR A 686 3.44 -12.67 44.38
CA THR A 686 4.46 -12.84 45.41
C THR A 686 4.17 -14.09 46.24
N LEU A 687 5.13 -15.02 46.31
CA LEU A 687 5.06 -16.22 47.15
C LEU A 687 5.88 -15.98 48.43
N GLY A 688 5.27 -16.26 49.59
CA GLY A 688 5.90 -16.10 50.90
C GLY A 688 5.06 -16.64 52.03
#